data_AF-A0A9W5WW81-F1
#
_entry.id   AF-A0A9W5WW81-F1
#
_cell.length_a   1.000
_cell.length_b   1.000
_cell.length_c   1.000
_cell.angle_alpha   90.00
_cell.angle_beta   90.00
_cell.angle_gamma   90.00
#
_symmetry.space_group_name_H-M   'P 1'
#
loop_
_entity.id
_entity.type
_entity.pdbx_description
1 polymer ?
#
loop_
_entity_poly.entity_id
_entity_poly.type
_entity_poly.pdbx_seq_one_letter_code
_entity_poly.pdbx_strand_id
1 'polypeptide(L)'
;MAYHSTQEYAFNTNYVSQISELSKGIDKKLATFSTLGFFNEDVCHTSEPSPSEVFRGPRIYVEDIKENRDVCKHAHYFDQGSLRDYLRNQGVDSHDISCSTIFNDYRLREMMEHFKQLASLTVSYDDPDPTAFVTKMASKGEPDIELAKEKHVAYSAYDSAFKIEYISPKLVKRYPTASAPSLYHLYQAVVDAVEQLLSKGKGYVNEDFVYLEKACQQIELFTGNSVTCVNMVQELLDDYSRLNYIKGVTSTGAHGLHQFFNNIKSVKKKFKRRGSIKSDVGISLSPGGFLFSMFIGFTDYLTEMNVINMTTPLAGSSAGSLTAASVIMHGIDRQYIMRVTESLCLALLEGPVRGNLDKALMHYLQYIVPPDAYKTMHERIGKVRINFGAFKNNSFEPRYVTEPKSDTELLDALRSSCNVPGFFTVGAIDFRGESMYDGVFSTDRYFSGTTKVSGAHRTVRFMPMPVGYGRVVKTNLQNDVSNSFTQTNEKYFVHYLRLKSLQRELLLRRLEYDALGQLDKWRKELDLGIKVCHAASSSKDGFKQSGTIINEWVETISTQPGSSSDKVSKKDYKLAELFKLVLASELDLGVGHNSTLHAGGFRGKLAGVPIMRVFGDPLYGSKRKDLKFLSTPYTLVDWLMYERTVLDGPSSVKGASPVGHVDYEIKLLRDLGHHLTLPPSLTYYYTEFPYLLQSALYKTKNLIPAIYPQKPHNVRHMMDIGRTMGFRWVLGDYIAFENWIHLRVRQLTETPDSGKLSGKHDKDPNLVGTNDSHFLPIHAMQHKRLDETIQMMDQRQIEKLREEFQHRKGPSPPAKELFKLQNNLVRRAMVHDVVTSHFTHILGHVHFWIN
;
A
#
# COMPACT_ATOMS: atom_id res chain seq x y z
N MET A 1 2.15 -35.67 -16.31
CA MET A 1 2.23 -35.16 -17.70
C MET A 1 3.69 -34.91 -18.00
N ALA A 2 4.27 -35.56 -19.00
CA ALA A 2 5.62 -35.21 -19.47
C ALA A 2 5.49 -34.06 -20.47
N TYR A 3 6.12 -32.93 -20.17
CA TYR A 3 6.24 -31.80 -21.11
C TYR A 3 7.61 -31.90 -21.77
N HIS A 4 7.65 -32.15 -23.08
CA HIS A 4 8.91 -32.24 -23.82
C HIS A 4 9.58 -30.86 -23.91
N SER A 5 10.90 -30.84 -23.73
CA SER A 5 11.70 -29.65 -23.41
C SER A 5 12.20 -28.86 -24.63
N THR A 6 11.58 -29.00 -25.79
CA THR A 6 12.10 -28.48 -27.08
C THR A 6 11.40 -27.22 -27.61
N GLN A 7 10.39 -26.69 -26.90
CA GLN A 7 9.81 -25.38 -27.21
C GLN A 7 10.47 -24.28 -26.38
N GLU A 8 10.95 -23.22 -27.02
CA GLU A 8 11.29 -21.98 -26.32
C GLU A 8 10.01 -21.36 -25.75
N TYR A 9 9.85 -21.41 -24.43
CA TYR A 9 8.70 -20.85 -23.71
C TYR A 9 8.77 -19.31 -23.64
N ALA A 10 8.60 -18.66 -24.80
CA ALA A 10 8.56 -17.21 -24.92
C ALA A 10 7.31 -16.61 -24.24
N PHE A 11 7.50 -15.46 -23.59
CA PHE A 11 6.40 -14.61 -23.14
C PHE A 11 5.54 -14.16 -24.35
N ASN A 12 4.24 -13.97 -24.11
CA ASN A 12 3.22 -13.97 -25.16
C ASN A 12 3.47 -12.94 -26.29
N THR A 13 3.80 -13.41 -27.49
CA THR A 13 4.05 -12.57 -28.68
C THR A 13 2.86 -11.69 -29.08
N ASN A 14 1.62 -12.13 -28.85
CA ASN A 14 0.42 -11.37 -29.19
C ASN A 14 0.09 -10.25 -28.18
N TYR A 15 1.05 -9.79 -27.39
CA TYR A 15 0.83 -8.84 -26.30
C TYR A 15 0.27 -7.49 -26.77
N VAL A 16 0.85 -6.89 -27.82
CA VAL A 16 0.42 -5.60 -28.39
C VAL A 16 -1.03 -5.67 -28.89
N SER A 17 -1.45 -6.82 -29.44
CA SER A 17 -2.85 -7.06 -29.84
C SER A 17 -3.80 -7.10 -28.65
N GLN A 18 -3.35 -7.52 -27.46
CA GLN A 18 -4.17 -7.50 -26.24
C GLN A 18 -4.27 -6.10 -25.63
N ILE A 19 -3.21 -5.28 -25.69
CA ILE A 19 -3.30 -3.85 -25.38
C ILE A 19 -4.29 -3.17 -26.32
N SER A 20 -4.16 -3.40 -27.63
CA SER A 20 -4.99 -2.72 -28.64
C SER A 20 -6.47 -2.99 -28.45
N GLU A 21 -6.91 -4.23 -28.19
CA GLU A 21 -8.33 -4.49 -27.89
C GLU A 21 -8.82 -3.87 -26.56
N LEU A 22 -7.93 -3.49 -25.63
CA LEU A 22 -8.28 -2.76 -24.41
C LEU A 22 -8.32 -1.24 -24.61
N SER A 23 -7.52 -0.67 -25.53
CA SER A 23 -7.50 0.77 -25.83
C SER A 23 -8.57 1.17 -26.86
N LYS A 24 -8.83 0.32 -27.86
CA LYS A 24 -9.71 0.52 -29.04
C LYS A 24 -11.05 1.22 -28.81
N GLY A 25 -11.68 1.03 -27.65
CA GLY A 25 -12.88 1.77 -27.26
C GLY A 25 -12.59 3.23 -26.94
N ILE A 26 -11.61 3.48 -26.07
CA ILE A 26 -11.05 4.79 -25.73
C ILE A 26 -10.49 5.48 -26.98
N ASP A 27 -9.72 4.78 -27.81
CA ASP A 27 -9.12 5.32 -29.04
C ASP A 27 -10.20 5.85 -30.01
N LYS A 28 -11.32 5.13 -30.11
CA LYS A 28 -12.50 5.56 -30.87
C LYS A 28 -13.19 6.79 -30.25
N LYS A 29 -13.20 6.93 -28.92
CA LYS A 29 -13.68 8.14 -28.23
C LYS A 29 -12.73 9.33 -28.46
N LEU A 30 -11.41 9.11 -28.40
CA LEU A 30 -10.40 10.12 -28.70
C LEU A 30 -10.52 10.62 -30.14
N ALA A 31 -10.60 9.74 -31.13
CA ALA A 31 -10.84 10.13 -32.53
C ALA A 31 -12.19 10.87 -32.71
N THR A 32 -13.23 10.48 -31.95
CA THR A 32 -14.50 11.24 -31.92
C THR A 32 -14.28 12.64 -31.34
N PHE A 33 -13.53 12.79 -30.26
CA PHE A 33 -13.20 14.09 -29.67
C PHE A 33 -12.39 14.97 -30.64
N SER A 34 -11.34 14.44 -31.29
CA SER A 34 -10.51 15.23 -32.21
C SER A 34 -11.29 15.65 -33.47
N THR A 35 -12.18 14.80 -34.02
CA THR A 35 -13.11 15.20 -35.10
C THR A 35 -14.19 16.21 -34.65
N LEU A 36 -14.35 16.40 -33.34
CA LEU A 36 -15.20 17.40 -32.72
C LEU A 36 -14.39 18.63 -32.24
N GLY A 37 -13.10 18.76 -32.58
CA GLY A 37 -12.29 19.93 -32.21
C GLY A 37 -11.90 20.00 -30.73
N PHE A 38 -11.97 18.90 -29.98
CA PHE A 38 -11.13 18.76 -28.79
C PHE A 38 -9.67 18.69 -29.25
N PHE A 39 -8.99 19.83 -29.16
CA PHE A 39 -7.63 20.08 -29.65
C PHE A 39 -7.50 20.02 -31.18
N ASN A 40 -6.50 20.76 -31.69
CA ASN A 40 -5.83 20.36 -32.92
C ASN A 40 -4.51 19.69 -32.51
N GLU A 41 -4.33 18.42 -32.88
CA GLU A 41 -3.15 17.63 -32.52
C GLU A 41 -1.90 18.15 -33.27
N ASP A 42 -2.06 18.73 -34.46
CA ASP A 42 -1.01 19.42 -35.23
C ASP A 42 -0.40 20.63 -34.48
N VAL A 43 -1.13 21.21 -33.52
CA VAL A 43 -0.67 22.36 -32.71
C VAL A 43 0.10 21.92 -31.46
N CYS A 44 -0.06 20.66 -31.06
CA CYS A 44 0.60 20.09 -29.88
C CYS A 44 1.92 19.39 -30.27
N HIS A 45 1.95 18.72 -31.43
CA HIS A 45 3.11 17.97 -31.91
C HIS A 45 4.18 18.84 -32.60
N THR A 46 4.95 19.58 -31.80
CA THR A 46 6.26 20.12 -32.22
C THR A 46 7.44 19.19 -31.90
N SER A 47 7.19 18.08 -31.19
CA SER A 47 8.07 16.91 -31.14
C SER A 47 7.76 16.00 -32.32
N GLU A 48 8.79 15.53 -33.03
CA GLU A 48 8.65 14.59 -34.14
C GLU A 48 7.85 13.34 -33.74
N PRO A 49 7.01 12.78 -34.64
CA PRO A 49 6.39 11.48 -34.38
C PRO A 49 7.50 10.43 -34.25
N SER A 50 7.62 9.82 -33.08
CA SER A 50 8.57 8.72 -32.86
C SER A 50 8.32 7.66 -33.94
N PRO A 51 9.34 7.21 -34.69
CA PRO A 51 9.16 6.19 -35.71
C PRO A 51 8.55 4.95 -35.07
N SER A 52 7.79 4.18 -35.85
CA SER A 52 7.04 3.03 -35.35
C SER A 52 7.95 2.00 -34.68
N GLU A 53 8.08 2.08 -33.35
CA GLU A 53 8.85 1.13 -32.56
C GLU A 53 8.17 -0.23 -32.59
N VAL A 54 8.60 -1.03 -33.57
CA VAL A 54 8.57 -2.49 -33.47
C VAL A 54 9.38 -2.84 -32.22
N PHE A 55 8.70 -2.97 -31.09
CA PHE A 55 9.29 -2.94 -29.75
C PHE A 55 10.24 -4.13 -29.52
N ARG A 56 11.49 -3.98 -29.97
CA ARG A 56 12.63 -4.87 -29.69
C ARG A 56 13.23 -4.54 -28.31
N GLY A 57 12.36 -4.29 -27.33
CA GLY A 57 12.74 -3.85 -25.98
C GLY A 57 13.78 -4.80 -25.38
N PRO A 58 14.99 -4.32 -25.05
CA PRO A 58 16.01 -5.19 -24.49
C PRO A 58 15.55 -5.69 -23.13
N ARG A 59 15.77 -6.97 -22.84
CA ARG A 59 15.64 -7.46 -21.47
C ARG A 59 16.96 -7.16 -20.76
N ILE A 60 17.15 -5.96 -20.23
CA ILE A 60 18.33 -5.71 -19.38
C ILE A 60 18.18 -6.52 -18.09
N TYR A 61 19.01 -7.56 -18.00
CA TYR A 61 19.13 -8.40 -16.82
C TYR A 61 20.29 -7.92 -15.96
N VAL A 62 20.09 -7.98 -14.64
CA VAL A 62 21.13 -7.75 -13.65
C VAL A 62 21.96 -9.03 -13.55
N GLU A 63 23.00 -9.19 -14.35
CA GLU A 63 23.74 -10.46 -14.40
C GLU A 63 24.30 -10.82 -13.01
N ASP A 64 25.00 -9.89 -12.36
CA ASP A 64 25.52 -10.04 -11.00
C ASP A 64 24.68 -9.32 -9.92
N ILE A 65 23.96 -10.08 -9.10
CA ILE A 65 23.52 -9.60 -7.79
C ILE A 65 24.69 -9.79 -6.82
N LYS A 66 25.54 -8.77 -6.65
CA LYS A 66 26.80 -8.86 -5.86
C LYS A 66 26.61 -9.29 -4.40
N GLU A 67 27.43 -10.23 -3.94
CA GLU A 67 27.24 -10.92 -2.65
C GLU A 67 27.47 -10.07 -1.40
N ASN A 68 28.30 -9.03 -1.47
CA ASN A 68 28.85 -8.38 -0.28
C ASN A 68 27.77 -7.73 0.60
N ARG A 69 27.35 -8.47 1.62
CA ARG A 69 26.17 -8.20 2.45
C ARG A 69 26.61 -8.01 3.89
N ASP A 70 26.92 -6.77 4.22
CA ASP A 70 27.13 -6.34 5.61
C ASP A 70 25.80 -6.41 6.38
N VAL A 71 25.56 -7.54 7.05
CA VAL A 71 24.36 -7.79 7.87
C VAL A 71 24.34 -6.96 9.15
N CYS A 72 25.52 -6.48 9.59
CA CYS A 72 25.70 -5.67 10.78
C CYS A 72 25.96 -4.19 10.45
N LYS A 73 25.69 -3.73 9.22
CA LYS A 73 25.92 -2.34 8.79
C LYS A 73 25.33 -1.32 9.76
N HIS A 74 24.18 -1.66 10.36
CA HIS A 74 23.44 -0.79 11.26
C HIS A 74 23.72 -1.06 12.76
N ALA A 75 24.64 -1.97 13.10
CA ALA A 75 25.01 -2.25 14.49
C ALA A 75 25.70 -1.05 15.18
N HIS A 76 26.30 -0.12 14.43
CA HIS A 76 26.87 1.13 14.97
C HIS A 76 25.84 2.12 15.51
N TYR A 77 24.53 1.85 15.35
CA TYR A 77 23.47 2.61 16.01
C TYR A 77 23.25 2.19 17.47
N PHE A 78 23.72 1.01 17.90
CA PHE A 78 23.60 0.57 19.29
C PHE A 78 24.49 1.39 20.23
N ASP A 79 23.94 1.79 21.38
CA ASP A 79 24.77 2.21 22.50
C ASP A 79 25.58 1.01 23.01
N GLN A 80 26.90 1.19 23.12
CA GLN A 80 27.83 0.10 23.44
C GLN A 80 27.81 -0.27 24.93
N GLY A 81 27.33 0.62 25.81
CA GLY A 81 27.08 0.26 27.22
C GLY A 81 25.87 -0.66 27.35
N SER A 82 24.73 -0.18 26.87
CA SER A 82 23.44 -0.89 26.87
C SER A 82 23.51 -2.23 26.14
N LEU A 83 24.24 -2.31 25.01
CA LEU A 83 24.47 -3.56 24.29
C LEU A 83 25.31 -4.57 25.10
N ARG A 84 26.36 -4.12 25.79
CA ARG A 84 27.17 -4.98 26.68
C ARG A 84 26.36 -5.48 27.87
N ASP A 85 25.55 -4.61 28.48
CA ASP A 85 24.72 -4.98 29.62
C ASP A 85 23.59 -5.94 29.22
N TYR A 86 22.95 -5.70 28.07
CA TYR A 86 21.97 -6.63 27.48
C TYR A 86 22.60 -8.03 27.24
N LEU A 87 23.73 -8.10 26.56
CA LEU A 87 24.40 -9.38 26.26
C LEU A 87 24.87 -10.11 27.54
N ARG A 88 25.41 -9.37 28.52
CA ARG A 88 25.79 -9.94 29.83
C ARG A 88 24.59 -10.50 30.59
N ASN A 89 23.44 -9.85 30.52
CA ASN A 89 22.19 -10.34 31.11
C ASN A 89 21.64 -11.59 30.39
N GLN A 90 22.02 -11.83 29.13
CA GLN A 90 21.76 -13.09 28.41
C GLN A 90 22.85 -14.16 28.65
N GLY A 91 23.85 -13.90 29.51
CA GLY A 91 24.95 -14.82 29.80
C GLY A 91 26.06 -14.88 28.73
N VAL A 92 26.11 -13.89 27.83
CA VAL A 92 27.14 -13.79 26.78
C VAL A 92 28.28 -12.90 27.24
N ASP A 93 29.54 -13.30 26.99
CA ASP A 93 30.70 -12.48 27.30
C ASP A 93 30.69 -11.18 26.47
N SER A 94 30.90 -10.04 27.14
CA SER A 94 30.68 -8.69 26.62
C SER A 94 31.98 -7.92 26.31
N HIS A 95 33.14 -8.58 26.34
CA HIS A 95 34.42 -7.92 26.02
C HIS A 95 34.49 -7.50 24.54
N ASP A 96 34.44 -8.47 23.62
CA ASP A 96 34.48 -8.26 22.16
C ASP A 96 33.15 -8.66 21.50
N ILE A 97 32.27 -7.69 21.27
CA ILE A 97 30.97 -7.93 20.63
C ILE A 97 31.16 -8.05 19.11
N SER A 98 31.24 -9.30 18.62
CA SER A 98 31.33 -9.58 17.19
C SER A 98 29.99 -9.40 16.45
N CYS A 99 30.04 -9.16 15.14
CA CYS A 99 28.84 -9.13 14.30
C CYS A 99 28.02 -10.43 14.40
N SER A 100 28.66 -11.60 14.52
CA SER A 100 27.97 -12.88 14.74
C SER A 100 27.18 -12.89 16.06
N THR A 101 27.72 -12.26 17.11
CA THR A 101 27.05 -12.14 18.42
C THR A 101 25.75 -11.34 18.30
N ILE A 102 25.81 -10.18 17.63
CA ILE A 102 24.64 -9.31 17.40
C ILE A 102 23.64 -9.98 16.45
N PHE A 103 24.13 -10.67 15.40
CA PHE A 103 23.26 -11.31 14.41
C PHE A 103 22.59 -12.58 14.93
N ASN A 104 23.17 -13.31 15.88
CA ASN A 104 22.55 -14.51 16.43
C ASN A 104 21.38 -14.21 17.39
N ASP A 105 21.38 -13.05 18.06
CA ASP A 105 20.25 -12.61 18.89
C ASP A 105 19.09 -12.05 18.05
N TYR A 106 17.92 -12.64 18.20
CA TYR A 106 16.71 -12.31 17.44
C TYR A 106 16.14 -10.90 17.70
N ARG A 107 16.33 -10.34 18.91
CA ARG A 107 15.92 -8.98 19.28
C ARG A 107 16.88 -7.94 18.74
N LEU A 108 18.18 -8.19 18.81
CA LEU A 108 19.19 -7.32 18.20
C LEU A 108 19.03 -7.30 16.67
N ARG A 109 18.66 -8.43 16.03
CA ARG A 109 18.24 -8.43 14.62
C ARG A 109 16.98 -7.59 14.37
N GLU A 110 15.95 -7.68 15.22
CA GLU A 110 14.72 -6.87 15.11
C GLU A 110 15.04 -5.36 15.20
N MET A 111 15.87 -4.96 16.17
CA MET A 111 16.33 -3.58 16.34
C MET A 111 17.19 -3.10 15.16
N MET A 112 18.08 -3.94 14.62
CA MET A 112 18.84 -3.60 13.41
C MET A 112 17.93 -3.37 12.19
N GLU A 113 16.81 -4.08 12.05
CA GLU A 113 15.82 -3.81 11.00
C GLU A 113 15.12 -2.45 11.21
N HIS A 114 14.87 -2.04 12.46
CA HIS A 114 14.38 -0.69 12.77
C HIS A 114 15.43 0.40 12.45
N PHE A 115 16.70 0.22 12.85
CA PHE A 115 17.78 1.18 12.57
C PHE A 115 18.05 1.31 11.06
N LYS A 116 17.95 0.19 10.34
CA LYS A 116 18.01 0.07 8.87
C LYS A 116 16.88 0.85 8.19
N GLN A 117 15.67 0.87 8.78
CA GLN A 117 14.59 1.75 8.33
C GLN A 117 14.89 3.22 8.65
N LEU A 118 15.30 3.58 9.87
CA LEU A 118 15.60 4.98 10.23
C LEU A 118 16.70 5.58 9.33
N ALA A 119 17.76 4.82 9.06
CA ALA A 119 18.81 5.20 8.13
C ALA A 119 18.36 5.23 6.65
N SER A 120 17.28 4.55 6.27
CA SER A 120 16.69 4.68 4.92
C SER A 120 15.95 6.02 4.74
N LEU A 121 15.47 6.60 5.84
CA LEU A 121 14.75 7.88 5.83
C LEU A 121 15.70 9.08 5.68
N THR A 122 17.01 8.95 5.91
CA THR A 122 17.95 10.09 5.74
C THR A 122 18.36 10.32 4.29
N VAL A 123 18.18 9.33 3.41
CA VAL A 123 18.60 9.42 2.01
C VAL A 123 17.71 10.45 1.29
N SER A 124 18.28 11.59 0.90
CA SER A 124 17.56 12.59 0.11
C SER A 124 17.27 12.07 -1.28
N TYR A 125 16.05 12.33 -1.74
CA TYR A 125 15.61 12.03 -3.11
C TYR A 125 15.53 13.32 -3.95
N ASP A 126 15.52 13.14 -5.27
CA ASP A 126 15.52 14.23 -6.26
C ASP A 126 14.19 14.34 -7.03
N ASP A 127 13.26 13.40 -6.82
CA ASP A 127 11.88 13.45 -7.30
C ASP A 127 10.93 13.77 -6.12
N PRO A 128 9.87 14.58 -6.30
CA PRO A 128 8.90 14.91 -5.24
C PRO A 128 7.92 13.77 -4.88
N ASP A 129 8.28 12.53 -5.19
CA ASP A 129 7.60 11.31 -4.77
C ASP A 129 8.53 10.54 -3.82
N PRO A 130 8.13 10.24 -2.55
CA PRO A 130 8.93 9.45 -1.62
C PRO A 130 9.24 8.02 -2.12
N THR A 131 8.71 7.60 -3.27
CA THR A 131 8.95 6.33 -3.95
C THR A 131 9.84 6.38 -5.22
N ALA A 132 10.31 7.55 -5.71
CA ALA A 132 11.02 7.70 -7.01
C ALA A 132 12.47 8.28 -6.93
N PHE A 133 13.37 7.93 -7.88
CA PHE A 133 14.84 8.18 -7.77
C PHE A 133 15.56 8.56 -9.08
N VAL A 134 16.52 9.50 -9.02
CA VAL A 134 17.08 10.21 -10.21
C VAL A 134 18.60 10.46 -10.13
N THR A 135 19.38 10.26 -11.22
CA THR A 135 20.22 11.30 -11.90
C THR A 135 21.27 10.80 -12.93
N LYS A 136 21.21 11.42 -14.13
CA LYS A 136 22.29 11.77 -15.11
C LYS A 136 22.94 10.69 -16.03
N MET A 137 23.30 11.14 -17.24
CA MET A 137 23.82 10.37 -18.39
C MET A 137 25.35 10.40 -18.55
N ALA A 138 25.89 9.47 -19.35
CA ALA A 138 27.24 9.47 -19.91
C ALA A 138 27.22 9.51 -21.47
N SER A 139 28.33 9.92 -22.09
CA SER A 139 28.43 10.32 -23.51
C SER A 139 28.37 9.18 -24.56
N LYS A 140 28.14 9.58 -25.82
CA LYS A 140 28.13 8.77 -27.06
C LYS A 140 29.51 8.15 -27.36
N GLY A 141 29.56 7.00 -28.06
CA GLY A 141 30.79 6.62 -28.77
C GLY A 141 31.06 5.16 -29.21
N GLU A 142 30.17 4.17 -29.04
CA GLU A 142 30.48 2.76 -29.39
C GLU A 142 29.36 2.11 -30.24
N PRO A 143 29.66 1.23 -31.24
CA PRO A 143 28.71 1.03 -32.37
C PRO A 143 27.84 -0.24 -32.34
N ASP A 144 28.28 -1.37 -31.77
CA ASP A 144 27.62 -2.69 -31.98
C ASP A 144 27.38 -3.53 -30.71
N ILE A 145 27.88 -3.11 -29.53
CA ILE A 145 27.50 -3.71 -28.24
C ILE A 145 27.30 -2.59 -27.22
N GLU A 146 26.07 -2.38 -26.75
CA GLU A 146 25.84 -1.49 -25.60
C GLU A 146 26.26 -2.18 -24.29
N LEU A 147 27.42 -1.77 -23.76
CA LEU A 147 27.72 -1.93 -22.33
C LEU A 147 26.59 -1.31 -21.49
N ALA A 148 26.03 -2.08 -20.56
CA ALA A 148 24.95 -1.65 -19.68
C ALA A 148 25.42 -0.61 -18.64
N LYS A 149 25.52 0.65 -19.10
CA LYS A 149 25.54 1.87 -18.26
C LYS A 149 24.29 1.89 -17.36
N GLU A 150 24.25 2.81 -16.40
CA GLU A 150 23.10 2.95 -15.49
C GLU A 150 21.82 3.33 -16.24
N LYS A 151 21.01 2.31 -16.59
CA LYS A 151 19.74 2.48 -17.28
C LYS A 151 18.64 2.73 -16.26
N HIS A 152 18.34 4.02 -16.07
CA HIS A 152 17.07 4.50 -15.52
C HIS A 152 16.18 4.90 -16.71
N VAL A 153 14.99 4.30 -16.82
CA VAL A 153 14.00 4.63 -17.85
C VAL A 153 12.64 4.82 -17.21
N ALA A 154 12.10 6.03 -17.30
CA ALA A 154 10.79 6.39 -16.76
C ALA A 154 9.78 6.57 -17.90
N TYR A 155 8.67 5.86 -17.82
CA TYR A 155 7.56 5.92 -18.76
C TYR A 155 6.34 6.54 -18.09
N SER A 156 5.73 7.55 -18.71
CA SER A 156 4.38 8.00 -18.33
C SER A 156 3.39 6.89 -18.64
N ALA A 157 2.91 6.17 -17.62
CA ALA A 157 2.12 4.98 -17.84
C ALA A 157 0.69 5.35 -18.23
N TYR A 158 0.24 4.85 -19.38
CA TYR A 158 -1.07 5.14 -19.96
C TYR A 158 -1.32 6.65 -20.08
N ASP A 159 -0.30 7.41 -20.49
CA ASP A 159 -0.42 8.83 -20.85
C ASP A 159 -0.87 9.70 -19.64
N SER A 160 -0.36 9.37 -18.46
CA SER A 160 -0.70 10.03 -17.19
C SER A 160 0.53 10.35 -16.34
N ALA A 161 0.35 11.17 -15.30
CA ALA A 161 1.43 11.53 -14.37
C ALA A 161 1.91 10.34 -13.51
N PHE A 162 1.14 9.25 -13.44
CA PHE A 162 1.60 7.99 -12.86
C PHE A 162 2.74 7.40 -13.71
N LYS A 163 3.96 7.44 -13.17
CA LYS A 163 5.14 6.87 -13.83
C LYS A 163 5.26 5.38 -13.55
N ILE A 164 5.73 4.65 -14.56
CA ILE A 164 6.44 3.38 -14.37
C ILE A 164 7.93 3.66 -14.56
N GLU A 165 8.69 3.57 -13.47
CA GLU A 165 10.15 3.74 -13.47
C GLU A 165 10.84 2.38 -13.44
N TYR A 166 11.65 2.11 -14.47
CA TYR A 166 12.65 1.05 -14.46
C TYR A 166 13.97 1.59 -13.92
N ILE A 167 14.53 0.91 -12.93
CA ILE A 167 15.78 1.31 -12.27
C ILE A 167 16.76 0.12 -12.30
N SER A 168 17.75 0.19 -13.19
CA SER A 168 18.87 -0.77 -13.19
C SER A 168 19.64 -0.67 -11.85
N PRO A 169 19.68 -1.75 -11.03
CA PRO A 169 20.10 -1.64 -9.65
C PRO A 169 21.63 -1.64 -9.46
N LYS A 170 22.24 -0.45 -9.42
CA LYS A 170 23.48 -0.25 -8.65
C LYS A 170 23.21 -0.01 -7.16
N LEU A 171 22.17 0.76 -6.85
CA LEU A 171 21.65 0.97 -5.50
C LEU A 171 20.12 0.86 -5.54
N VAL A 172 19.57 -0.18 -4.91
CA VAL A 172 18.11 -0.37 -4.74
C VAL A 172 17.61 0.45 -3.56
N LYS A 173 16.33 0.87 -3.57
CA LYS A 173 15.61 1.31 -2.37
C LYS A 173 15.77 0.29 -1.24
N ARG A 174 16.61 0.65 -0.26
CA ARG A 174 16.99 -0.11 0.92
C ARG A 174 16.27 0.54 2.11
N TYR A 175 15.26 -0.06 2.75
CA TYR A 175 14.64 -1.38 2.52
C TYR A 175 13.20 -1.37 3.06
N PRO A 176 12.19 -1.95 2.37
CA PRO A 176 10.97 -2.36 3.05
C PRO A 176 11.26 -3.60 3.93
N THR A 177 10.75 -3.61 5.16
CA THR A 177 10.91 -4.71 6.11
C THR A 177 9.62 -4.94 6.85
N ALA A 178 9.17 -6.20 7.00
CA ALA A 178 7.96 -6.51 7.75
C ALA A 178 8.10 -6.25 9.26
N SER A 179 9.30 -5.86 9.70
CA SER A 179 9.62 -5.34 11.03
C SER A 179 9.22 -3.87 11.21
N ALA A 180 8.95 -3.13 10.13
CA ALA A 180 8.61 -1.72 10.20
C ALA A 180 7.35 -1.49 11.06
N PRO A 181 7.26 -0.39 11.83
CA PRO A 181 6.05 -0.08 12.58
C PRO A 181 4.90 0.29 11.64
N SER A 182 3.68 -0.01 12.07
CA SER A 182 2.48 0.52 11.44
C SER A 182 2.39 2.02 11.68
N LEU A 183 2.35 2.80 10.59
CA LEU A 183 2.20 4.26 10.63
C LEU A 183 0.85 4.66 11.27
N TYR A 184 -0.21 3.88 10.97
CA TYR A 184 -1.50 3.98 11.64
C TYR A 184 -1.37 3.81 13.17
N HIS A 185 -0.67 2.78 13.65
CA HIS A 185 -0.53 2.55 15.09
C HIS A 185 0.44 3.50 15.78
N LEU A 186 1.42 4.10 15.08
CA LEU A 186 2.23 5.21 15.64
C LEU A 186 1.32 6.37 16.04
N TYR A 187 0.44 6.82 15.14
CA TYR A 187 -0.44 7.93 15.46
C TYR A 187 -1.54 7.55 16.48
N GLN A 188 -2.08 6.34 16.45
CA GLN A 188 -3.00 5.89 17.51
C GLN A 188 -2.35 5.91 18.91
N ALA A 189 -1.03 5.69 19.03
CA ALA A 189 -0.32 5.84 20.31
C ALA A 189 -0.22 7.30 20.77
N VAL A 190 0.03 8.25 19.86
CA VAL A 190 -0.02 9.69 20.18
C VAL A 190 -1.44 10.08 20.63
N VAL A 191 -2.48 9.64 19.92
CA VAL A 191 -3.87 9.96 20.30
C VAL A 191 -4.27 9.31 21.64
N ASP A 192 -3.88 8.06 21.90
CA ASP A 192 -4.13 7.39 23.20
C ASP A 192 -3.42 8.10 24.35
N ALA A 193 -2.17 8.54 24.16
CA ALA A 193 -1.44 9.33 25.15
C ALA A 193 -2.11 10.68 25.45
N VAL A 194 -2.58 11.39 24.42
CA VAL A 194 -3.36 12.63 24.58
C VAL A 194 -4.70 12.37 25.28
N GLU A 195 -5.46 11.35 24.88
CA GLU A 195 -6.74 11.01 25.51
C GLU A 195 -6.57 10.54 26.98
N GLN A 196 -5.44 9.92 27.34
CA GLN A 196 -5.09 9.57 28.72
C GLN A 196 -4.72 10.81 29.56
N LEU A 197 -3.94 11.74 29.03
CA LEU A 197 -3.67 13.03 29.67
C LEU A 197 -4.99 13.81 29.91
N LEU A 198 -5.82 13.96 28.89
CA LEU A 198 -7.14 14.61 29.03
C LEU A 198 -8.06 13.91 30.06
N SER A 199 -7.85 12.62 30.32
CA SER A 199 -8.59 11.88 31.36
C SER A 199 -8.12 12.17 32.79
N LYS A 200 -6.88 12.66 32.99
CA LYS A 200 -6.37 13.13 34.30
C LYS A 200 -6.91 14.53 34.66
N GLY A 201 -7.13 15.37 33.65
CA GLY A 201 -7.90 16.61 33.77
C GLY A 201 -7.08 17.88 34.05
N LYS A 202 -6.45 18.00 35.23
CA LYS A 202 -5.63 19.17 35.63
C LYS A 202 -4.56 18.81 36.65
N GLY A 203 -3.52 19.67 36.75
CA GLY A 203 -2.42 19.50 37.70
C GLY A 203 -1.36 18.52 37.20
N TYR A 204 -1.05 18.57 35.90
CA TYR A 204 -0.11 17.66 35.27
C TYR A 204 1.30 17.78 35.83
N VAL A 205 1.94 16.64 36.05
CA VAL A 205 3.37 16.51 36.40
C VAL A 205 4.17 15.95 35.24
N ASN A 206 5.50 16.06 35.25
CA ASN A 206 6.35 15.63 34.13
C ASN A 206 6.18 14.13 33.82
N GLU A 207 5.98 13.33 34.86
CA GLU A 207 5.73 11.88 34.80
C GLU A 207 4.45 11.53 34.02
N ASP A 208 3.50 12.46 33.91
CA ASP A 208 2.30 12.28 33.11
C ASP A 208 2.57 12.32 31.60
N PHE A 209 3.58 13.09 31.18
CA PHE A 209 3.90 13.34 29.77
C PHE A 209 4.79 12.26 29.14
N VAL A 210 5.49 11.44 29.93
CA VAL A 210 6.48 10.44 29.46
C VAL A 210 5.94 9.55 28.34
N TYR A 211 4.68 9.10 28.41
CA TYR A 211 4.07 8.29 27.34
C TYR A 211 3.86 9.11 26.05
N LEU A 212 3.40 10.35 26.15
CA LEU A 212 3.23 11.25 25.00
C LEU A 212 4.58 11.61 24.38
N GLU A 213 5.58 11.95 25.19
CA GLU A 213 6.92 12.35 24.72
C GLU A 213 7.61 11.20 23.99
N LYS A 214 7.54 9.97 24.52
CA LYS A 214 8.02 8.77 23.83
C LYS A 214 7.23 8.46 22.55
N ALA A 215 5.90 8.63 22.55
CA ALA A 215 5.08 8.44 21.34
C ALA A 215 5.41 9.51 20.26
N CYS A 216 5.69 10.75 20.68
CA CYS A 216 6.17 11.82 19.82
C CYS A 216 7.54 11.50 19.21
N GLN A 217 8.52 11.07 20.01
CA GLN A 217 9.84 10.65 19.53
C GLN A 217 9.72 9.50 18.52
N GLN A 218 8.87 8.51 18.79
CA GLN A 218 8.64 7.39 17.87
C GLN A 218 8.03 7.83 16.54
N ILE A 219 6.97 8.64 16.54
CA ILE A 219 6.34 9.05 15.28
C ILE A 219 7.30 9.92 14.47
N GLU A 220 7.96 10.90 15.08
CA GLU A 220 8.92 11.77 14.38
C GLU A 220 10.10 11.00 13.79
N LEU A 221 10.65 10.02 14.51
CA LEU A 221 11.76 9.22 13.99
C LEU A 221 11.31 8.32 12.82
N PHE A 222 10.20 7.60 12.95
CA PHE A 222 9.76 6.64 11.94
C PHE A 222 8.98 7.25 10.76
N THR A 223 8.54 8.51 10.84
CA THR A 223 8.15 9.32 9.67
C THR A 223 9.28 10.23 9.16
N GLY A 224 10.48 10.15 9.74
CA GLY A 224 11.62 10.97 9.34
C GLY A 224 11.35 12.48 9.40
N ASN A 225 10.65 12.96 10.45
CA ASN A 225 10.29 14.35 10.66
C ASN A 225 9.47 15.03 9.52
N SER A 226 8.94 14.27 8.55
CA SER A 226 7.99 14.79 7.54
C SER A 226 6.69 15.31 8.19
N VAL A 227 6.43 14.91 9.43
CA VAL A 227 5.38 15.42 10.34
C VAL A 227 5.96 15.56 11.76
N THR A 228 5.54 16.60 12.50
CA THR A 228 6.03 16.89 13.87
C THR A 228 4.94 16.65 14.91
N CYS A 229 5.30 16.13 16.09
CA CYS A 229 4.30 15.75 17.08
C CYS A 229 3.58 16.97 17.70
N VAL A 230 4.31 18.08 17.90
CA VAL A 230 3.76 19.35 18.41
C VAL A 230 2.57 19.82 17.57
N ASN A 231 2.72 19.81 16.24
CA ASN A 231 1.64 20.18 15.32
C ASN A 231 0.46 19.20 15.38
N MET A 232 0.74 17.88 15.45
CA MET A 232 -0.33 16.86 15.56
C MET A 232 -1.15 17.02 16.84
N VAL A 233 -0.49 17.26 17.98
CA VAL A 233 -1.14 17.43 19.28
C VAL A 233 -1.94 18.73 19.32
N GLN A 234 -1.42 19.83 18.75
CA GLN A 234 -2.18 21.08 18.63
C GLN A 234 -3.45 20.89 17.79
N GLU A 235 -3.34 20.30 16.59
CA GLU A 235 -4.50 20.08 15.71
C GLU A 235 -5.54 19.14 16.32
N LEU A 236 -5.10 18.09 17.03
CA LEU A 236 -5.96 17.16 17.76
C LEU A 236 -6.76 17.89 18.86
N LEU A 237 -6.11 18.76 19.62
CA LEU A 237 -6.74 19.57 20.66
C LEU A 237 -7.69 20.63 20.05
N ASP A 238 -7.32 21.26 18.93
CA ASP A 238 -8.21 22.17 18.19
C ASP A 238 -9.47 21.46 17.68
N ASP A 239 -9.36 20.25 17.11
CA ASP A 239 -10.53 19.47 16.67
C ASP A 239 -11.36 18.93 17.84
N TYR A 240 -10.76 18.64 19.00
CA TYR A 240 -11.51 18.34 20.24
C TYR A 240 -12.17 19.57 20.86
N SER A 241 -11.60 20.76 20.65
CA SER A 241 -12.22 22.04 21.02
C SER A 241 -13.43 22.33 20.12
N ARG A 242 -13.31 22.14 18.80
CA ARG A 242 -14.41 22.25 17.81
C ARG A 242 -15.56 21.29 18.10
N LEU A 243 -15.25 20.03 18.43
CA LEU A 243 -16.25 19.03 18.84
C LEU A 243 -16.74 19.20 20.29
N ASN A 244 -16.37 20.28 20.99
CA ASN A 244 -16.85 20.59 22.35
C ASN A 244 -16.50 19.49 23.38
N TYR A 245 -15.50 18.66 23.08
CA TYR A 245 -14.97 17.60 23.96
C TYR A 245 -14.06 18.19 25.06
N ILE A 246 -13.43 19.33 24.78
CA ILE A 246 -12.70 20.16 25.73
C ILE A 246 -13.17 21.62 25.62
N LYS A 247 -12.86 22.46 26.61
CA LYS A 247 -13.02 23.92 26.55
C LYS A 247 -11.66 24.61 26.67
N GLY A 248 -11.37 25.48 25.71
CA GLY A 248 -10.20 26.35 25.69
C GLY A 248 -9.01 25.71 24.98
N VAL A 249 -8.79 26.14 23.74
CA VAL A 249 -7.51 26.12 23.02
C VAL A 249 -7.51 27.35 22.12
N THR A 250 -6.51 28.22 22.28
CA THR A 250 -5.99 29.16 21.26
C THR A 250 -4.75 29.82 21.85
N SER A 251 -3.57 29.41 21.42
CA SER A 251 -2.30 30.09 21.70
C SER A 251 -1.46 30.05 20.43
N THR A 252 -1.50 31.13 19.65
CA THR A 252 -0.78 31.25 18.37
C THR A 252 0.69 31.59 18.64
N GLY A 253 1.51 30.56 18.73
CA GLY A 253 2.95 30.68 18.98
C GLY A 253 3.63 29.30 19.03
N ALA A 254 4.96 29.29 18.96
CA ALA A 254 5.76 28.07 19.13
C ALA A 254 5.77 27.67 20.62
N HIS A 255 4.83 26.82 21.02
CA HIS A 255 4.63 26.38 22.39
C HIS A 255 4.95 24.88 22.53
N GLY A 256 5.62 24.51 23.62
CA GLY A 256 5.91 23.11 23.93
C GLY A 256 4.65 22.33 24.37
N LEU A 257 4.67 21.00 24.23
CA LEU A 257 3.53 20.11 24.49
C LEU A 257 2.80 20.43 25.82
N HIS A 258 3.56 20.57 26.91
CA HIS A 258 3.08 20.90 28.26
C HIS A 258 2.18 22.15 28.30
N GLN A 259 2.52 23.18 27.52
CA GLN A 259 1.80 24.45 27.51
C GLN A 259 0.42 24.34 26.84
N PHE A 260 0.24 23.45 25.86
CA PHE A 260 -1.08 23.20 25.28
C PHE A 260 -2.05 22.62 26.31
N PHE A 261 -1.61 21.66 27.12
CA PHE A 261 -2.45 21.03 28.16
C PHE A 261 -2.77 21.98 29.31
N ASN A 262 -1.83 22.84 29.71
CA ASN A 262 -2.06 23.87 30.73
C ASN A 262 -3.11 24.92 30.32
N ASN A 263 -3.33 25.14 29.02
CA ASN A 263 -4.37 26.04 28.51
C ASN A 263 -5.80 25.45 28.56
N ILE A 264 -5.96 24.15 28.85
CA ILE A 264 -7.26 23.46 28.84
C ILE A 264 -8.06 23.77 30.11
N LYS A 265 -9.18 24.48 29.94
CA LYS A 265 -9.98 24.97 31.08
C LYS A 265 -10.88 23.89 31.70
N SER A 266 -11.38 22.95 30.89
CA SER A 266 -12.13 21.77 31.33
C SER A 266 -12.24 20.72 30.23
N VAL A 267 -12.18 19.44 30.59
CA VAL A 267 -12.52 18.31 29.70
C VAL A 267 -13.98 17.91 29.94
N LYS A 268 -14.73 17.68 28.85
CA LYS A 268 -16.17 17.33 28.85
C LYS A 268 -16.44 15.89 28.43
N LYS A 269 -15.68 15.38 27.46
CA LYS A 269 -15.78 14.00 26.99
C LYS A 269 -15.07 13.08 27.99
N LYS A 270 -15.76 12.05 28.48
CA LYS A 270 -15.09 10.91 29.11
C LYS A 270 -14.45 10.07 28.00
N PHE A 271 -13.13 10.13 27.89
CA PHE A 271 -12.38 9.27 26.99
C PHE A 271 -12.35 7.83 27.54
N LYS A 272 -11.87 6.90 26.71
CA LYS A 272 -11.64 5.50 27.05
C LYS A 272 -10.27 5.13 26.49
N ARG A 273 -9.67 4.03 26.99
CA ARG A 273 -8.49 3.45 26.35
C ARG A 273 -8.78 3.20 24.86
N ARG A 274 -7.91 3.72 24.00
CA ARG A 274 -8.03 3.64 22.54
C ARG A 274 -7.43 2.34 22.00
N GLY A 275 -7.57 2.11 20.70
CA GLY A 275 -6.92 1.04 19.95
C GLY A 275 -7.68 -0.29 19.90
N SER A 276 -7.26 -1.14 18.98
CA SER A 276 -7.83 -2.46 18.70
C SER A 276 -6.89 -3.58 19.17
N ILE A 277 -7.47 -4.75 19.48
CA ILE A 277 -6.75 -6.02 19.71
C ILE A 277 -6.63 -6.88 18.44
N LYS A 278 -7.15 -6.40 17.31
CA LYS A 278 -7.08 -7.04 15.97
C LYS A 278 -6.64 -6.01 14.94
N SER A 279 -5.73 -6.42 14.06
CA SER A 279 -5.28 -5.64 12.91
C SER A 279 -6.40 -5.58 11.86
N ASP A 280 -6.39 -4.56 11.01
CA ASP A 280 -7.43 -4.38 9.99
C ASP A 280 -7.43 -5.53 8.97
N VAL A 281 -6.25 -5.79 8.42
CA VAL A 281 -5.98 -6.82 7.41
C VAL A 281 -4.99 -7.85 7.96
N GLY A 282 -5.22 -9.11 7.63
CA GLY A 282 -4.22 -10.17 7.70
C GLY A 282 -4.06 -10.83 6.34
N ILE A 283 -2.85 -11.23 5.98
CA ILE A 283 -2.54 -11.76 4.65
C ILE A 283 -2.44 -13.29 4.71
N SER A 284 -3.19 -13.99 3.85
CA SER A 284 -3.11 -15.45 3.68
C SER A 284 -2.56 -15.80 2.30
N LEU A 285 -1.44 -16.52 2.28
CA LEU A 285 -0.71 -16.90 1.08
C LEU A 285 -1.01 -18.37 0.74
N SER A 286 -1.56 -18.61 -0.46
CA SER A 286 -1.92 -19.97 -0.89
C SER A 286 -0.70 -20.85 -1.13
N PRO A 287 -0.90 -22.17 -1.28
CA PRO A 287 0.06 -23.00 -2.01
C PRO A 287 0.31 -22.48 -3.42
N GLY A 288 1.50 -22.77 -3.95
CA GLY A 288 1.88 -22.38 -5.31
C GLY A 288 3.17 -23.00 -5.85
N GLY A 289 3.84 -23.87 -5.07
CA GLY A 289 5.11 -24.48 -5.46
C GLY A 289 6.14 -23.45 -5.96
N PHE A 290 6.64 -23.67 -7.16
CA PHE A 290 7.66 -22.83 -7.81
C PHE A 290 7.25 -21.38 -8.10
N LEU A 291 5.97 -21.00 -7.92
CA LEU A 291 5.54 -19.59 -7.98
C LEU A 291 6.09 -18.73 -6.82
N PHE A 292 6.94 -19.28 -5.94
CA PHE A 292 7.50 -18.63 -4.75
C PHE A 292 8.02 -17.20 -4.98
N SER A 293 8.77 -16.91 -6.04
CA SER A 293 9.26 -15.54 -6.30
C SER A 293 8.13 -14.51 -6.54
N MET A 294 6.96 -14.95 -7.04
CA MET A 294 5.78 -14.11 -7.15
C MET A 294 5.13 -13.82 -5.80
N PHE A 295 5.15 -14.78 -4.86
CA PHE A 295 4.74 -14.52 -3.48
C PHE A 295 5.67 -13.50 -2.81
N ILE A 296 7.00 -13.66 -2.97
CA ILE A 296 7.99 -12.67 -2.53
C ILE A 296 7.65 -11.29 -3.08
N GLY A 297 7.45 -11.15 -4.40
CA GLY A 297 7.09 -9.88 -5.03
C GLY A 297 5.78 -9.26 -4.52
N PHE A 298 4.74 -10.07 -4.31
CA PHE A 298 3.48 -9.60 -3.73
C PHE A 298 3.69 -9.05 -2.32
N THR A 299 4.38 -9.78 -1.44
CA THR A 299 4.64 -9.34 -0.07
C THR A 299 5.62 -8.18 0.01
N ASP A 300 6.59 -8.10 -0.89
CA ASP A 300 7.57 -7.01 -1.00
C ASP A 300 6.87 -5.68 -1.28
N TYR A 301 5.95 -5.64 -2.25
CA TYR A 301 5.15 -4.43 -2.54
C TYR A 301 4.22 -4.07 -1.37
N LEU A 302 3.55 -5.04 -0.74
CA LEU A 302 2.70 -4.75 0.43
C LEU A 302 3.50 -4.29 1.65
N THR A 303 4.77 -4.69 1.78
CA THR A 303 5.67 -4.21 2.83
C THR A 303 6.13 -2.78 2.55
N GLU A 304 6.45 -2.47 1.30
CA GLU A 304 6.77 -1.11 0.82
C GLU A 304 5.61 -0.13 1.04
N MET A 305 4.36 -0.58 0.95
CA MET A 305 3.17 0.22 1.26
C MET A 305 2.78 0.28 2.74
N ASN A 306 3.57 -0.30 3.66
CA ASN A 306 3.26 -0.46 5.10
C ASN A 306 2.00 -1.33 5.40
N VAL A 307 1.42 -1.99 4.39
CA VAL A 307 0.29 -2.94 4.56
C VAL A 307 0.75 -4.21 5.28
N ILE A 308 1.96 -4.68 4.96
CA ILE A 308 2.71 -5.65 5.78
C ILE A 308 3.72 -4.86 6.63
N ASN A 309 3.44 -4.80 7.92
CA ASN A 309 4.26 -4.15 8.95
C ASN A 309 4.28 -5.07 10.19
N MET A 310 4.98 -4.69 11.28
CA MET A 310 5.18 -5.55 12.47
C MET A 310 3.88 -6.03 13.14
N THR A 311 2.77 -5.33 12.91
CA THR A 311 1.43 -5.63 13.45
C THR A 311 0.56 -6.45 12.49
N THR A 312 0.93 -6.59 11.22
CA THR A 312 0.14 -7.32 10.20
C THR A 312 0.26 -8.84 10.42
N PRO A 313 -0.84 -9.55 10.73
CA PRO A 313 -0.81 -11.00 10.90
C PRO A 313 -0.72 -11.70 9.54
N LEU A 314 0.04 -12.79 9.46
CA LEU A 314 0.27 -13.55 8.23
C LEU A 314 -0.17 -15.01 8.40
N ALA A 315 -0.61 -15.64 7.32
CA ALA A 315 -0.75 -17.08 7.23
C ALA A 315 -0.23 -17.59 5.88
N GLY A 316 0.30 -18.80 5.84
CA GLY A 316 0.80 -19.37 4.60
C GLY A 316 0.77 -20.89 4.57
N SER A 317 0.68 -21.44 3.36
CA SER A 317 0.64 -22.88 3.08
C SER A 317 1.56 -23.20 1.90
N SER A 318 2.34 -24.27 1.98
CA SER A 318 3.37 -24.61 0.98
C SER A 318 4.29 -23.41 0.68
N ALA A 319 4.55 -23.08 -0.59
CA ALA A 319 5.28 -21.86 -0.99
C ALA A 319 4.80 -20.56 -0.28
N GLY A 320 3.51 -20.45 0.04
CA GLY A 320 2.96 -19.36 0.82
C GLY A 320 3.45 -19.34 2.28
N SER A 321 3.71 -20.50 2.91
CA SER A 321 4.30 -20.55 4.25
C SER A 321 5.77 -20.19 4.24
N LEU A 322 6.50 -20.63 3.21
CA LEU A 322 7.90 -20.22 3.02
C LEU A 322 8.01 -18.69 2.93
N THR A 323 7.06 -18.05 2.22
CA THR A 323 7.01 -16.58 2.12
C THR A 323 6.60 -15.94 3.44
N ALA A 324 5.55 -16.45 4.10
CA ALA A 324 5.08 -15.90 5.37
C ALA A 324 6.15 -15.95 6.46
N ALA A 325 7.05 -16.95 6.41
CA ALA A 325 8.25 -17.01 7.24
C ALA A 325 9.36 -16.07 6.72
N SER A 326 9.81 -16.18 5.47
CA SER A 326 10.96 -15.41 4.94
C SER A 326 10.76 -13.89 5.01
N VAL A 327 9.51 -13.42 4.90
CA VAL A 327 9.13 -12.00 5.03
C VAL A 327 9.34 -11.46 6.44
N ILE A 328 9.28 -12.29 7.49
CA ILE A 328 9.51 -11.86 8.88
C ILE A 328 10.94 -12.11 9.37
N MET A 329 11.77 -12.83 8.62
CA MET A 329 13.15 -13.10 9.04
C MET A 329 14.01 -11.84 8.89
N HIS A 330 14.27 -11.20 10.03
CA HIS A 330 15.20 -10.09 10.15
C HIS A 330 16.57 -10.48 9.59
N GLY A 331 17.23 -9.56 8.90
CA GLY A 331 18.44 -9.94 8.17
C GLY A 331 18.16 -10.80 6.95
N ILE A 332 17.07 -10.53 6.23
CA ILE A 332 16.90 -10.85 4.81
C ILE A 332 16.61 -9.55 4.06
N ASP A 333 17.17 -9.42 2.87
CA ASP A 333 16.82 -8.37 1.92
C ASP A 333 16.40 -8.97 0.58
N ARG A 334 15.72 -8.15 -0.22
CA ARG A 334 15.18 -8.50 -1.55
C ARG A 334 16.22 -9.16 -2.46
N GLN A 335 17.46 -8.66 -2.46
CA GLN A 335 18.53 -9.19 -3.31
C GLN A 335 18.99 -10.57 -2.82
N TYR A 336 19.08 -10.75 -1.50
CA TYR A 336 19.44 -12.04 -0.90
C TYR A 336 18.37 -13.12 -1.09
N ILE A 337 17.09 -12.82 -0.82
CA ILE A 337 16.01 -13.82 -1.00
C ILE A 337 15.81 -14.20 -2.48
N MET A 338 15.99 -13.26 -3.41
CA MET A 338 15.92 -13.58 -4.84
C MET A 338 17.06 -14.49 -5.30
N ARG A 339 18.32 -14.26 -4.85
CA ARG A 339 19.41 -15.22 -5.10
C ARG A 339 19.12 -16.61 -4.57
N VAL A 340 18.71 -16.74 -3.30
CA VAL A 340 18.39 -18.06 -2.72
C VAL A 340 17.25 -18.74 -3.47
N THR A 341 16.26 -17.96 -3.94
CA THR A 341 15.17 -18.47 -4.79
C THR A 341 15.66 -18.93 -6.16
N GLU A 342 16.55 -18.17 -6.80
CA GLU A 342 17.15 -18.53 -8.09
C GLU A 342 17.99 -19.81 -7.98
N SER A 343 18.85 -19.93 -6.96
CA SER A 343 19.65 -21.12 -6.70
C SER A 343 18.80 -22.35 -6.38
N LEU A 344 17.73 -22.20 -5.59
CA LEU A 344 16.74 -23.27 -5.34
C LEU A 344 16.05 -23.71 -6.65
N CYS A 345 15.65 -22.76 -7.49
CA CYS A 345 15.05 -23.06 -8.79
C CYS A 345 16.02 -23.76 -9.76
N LEU A 346 17.29 -23.34 -9.81
CA LEU A 346 18.32 -23.97 -10.66
C LEU A 346 18.64 -25.41 -10.23
N ALA A 347 18.88 -25.63 -8.92
CA ALA A 347 19.17 -26.96 -8.38
C ALA A 347 18.02 -27.97 -8.59
N LEU A 348 16.79 -27.48 -8.83
CA LEU A 348 15.60 -28.28 -9.14
C LEU A 348 15.35 -28.46 -10.65
N LEU A 349 16.24 -27.94 -11.51
CA LEU A 349 16.29 -28.20 -12.95
C LEU A 349 17.43 -29.15 -13.33
N GLU A 350 18.57 -29.04 -12.63
CA GLU A 350 19.77 -29.86 -12.86
C GLU A 350 19.61 -31.33 -12.41
N GLY A 351 18.59 -31.62 -11.59
CA GLY A 351 18.22 -32.97 -11.17
C GLY A 351 16.71 -33.19 -11.15
N PRO A 352 16.25 -34.45 -11.04
CA PRO A 352 14.82 -34.74 -11.04
C PRO A 352 14.16 -34.21 -9.75
N VAL A 353 13.28 -33.21 -9.88
CA VAL A 353 12.46 -32.64 -8.79
C VAL A 353 11.86 -33.73 -7.89
N ARG A 354 11.29 -34.75 -8.53
CA ARG A 354 10.64 -35.89 -7.86
C ARG A 354 11.66 -36.67 -7.03
N GLY A 355 11.59 -36.50 -5.72
CA GLY A 355 12.48 -37.14 -4.75
C GLY A 355 13.72 -36.35 -4.33
N ASN A 356 14.01 -35.21 -4.97
CA ASN A 356 15.06 -34.29 -4.52
C ASN A 356 14.51 -32.99 -3.91
N LEU A 357 13.21 -32.69 -4.06
CA LEU A 357 12.60 -31.45 -3.58
C LEU A 357 12.81 -31.20 -2.08
N ASP A 358 12.70 -32.24 -1.24
CA ASP A 358 12.97 -32.15 0.21
C ASP A 358 14.42 -31.74 0.51
N LYS A 359 15.39 -32.46 -0.09
CA LYS A 359 16.83 -32.19 0.08
C LYS A 359 17.21 -30.79 -0.38
N ALA A 360 16.69 -30.35 -1.53
CA ALA A 360 16.93 -29.01 -2.06
C ALA A 360 16.30 -27.93 -1.18
N LEU A 361 15.03 -28.10 -0.77
CA LEU A 361 14.33 -27.17 0.10
C LEU A 361 15.08 -27.01 1.44
N MET A 362 15.45 -28.11 2.09
CA MET A 362 16.19 -28.05 3.36
C MET A 362 17.58 -27.41 3.20
N HIS A 363 18.30 -27.70 2.10
CA HIS A 363 19.58 -27.06 1.81
C HIS A 363 19.48 -25.54 1.61
N TYR A 364 18.38 -25.02 1.06
CA TYR A 364 18.20 -23.58 0.87
C TYR A 364 17.49 -22.87 2.04
N LEU A 365 16.70 -23.59 2.85
CA LEU A 365 16.06 -23.05 4.05
C LEU A 365 17.07 -22.63 5.12
N GLN A 366 18.21 -23.32 5.27
CA GLN A 366 19.26 -22.94 6.23
C GLN A 366 19.87 -21.54 5.96
N TYR A 367 19.75 -21.01 4.73
CA TYR A 367 20.16 -19.64 4.41
C TYR A 367 19.05 -18.60 4.69
N ILE A 368 17.80 -19.05 4.92
CA ILE A 368 16.62 -18.20 5.16
C ILE A 368 16.22 -18.18 6.64
N VAL A 369 16.52 -19.23 7.40
CA VAL A 369 16.15 -19.38 8.81
C VAL A 369 17.39 -19.14 9.69
N PRO A 370 17.61 -17.92 10.22
CA PRO A 370 18.70 -17.65 11.15
C PRO A 370 18.45 -18.33 12.52
N PRO A 371 19.47 -18.46 13.39
CA PRO A 371 19.30 -18.97 14.76
C PRO A 371 18.28 -18.13 15.55
N ASP A 372 17.46 -18.77 16.38
CA ASP A 372 16.33 -18.15 17.11
C ASP A 372 15.23 -17.53 16.20
N ALA A 373 15.13 -17.93 14.94
CA ALA A 373 14.02 -17.55 14.06
C ALA A 373 12.64 -17.95 14.62
N TYR A 374 12.56 -19.05 15.38
CA TYR A 374 11.33 -19.44 16.09
C TYR A 374 10.87 -18.37 17.10
N LYS A 375 11.80 -17.67 17.77
CA LYS A 375 11.48 -16.55 18.69
C LYS A 375 10.96 -15.33 17.92
N THR A 376 11.57 -14.99 16.78
CA THR A 376 11.06 -13.96 15.86
C THR A 376 9.62 -14.25 15.43
N MET A 377 9.28 -15.51 15.10
CA MET A 377 7.92 -15.90 14.76
C MET A 377 6.94 -15.80 15.95
N HIS A 378 7.36 -16.27 17.12
CA HIS A 378 6.55 -16.33 18.35
C HIS A 378 6.25 -14.93 18.91
N GLU A 379 7.22 -14.03 18.97
CA GLU A 379 7.11 -12.74 19.71
C GLU A 379 6.74 -11.53 18.85
N ARG A 380 6.40 -11.77 17.58
CA ARG A 380 5.87 -10.78 16.65
C ARG A 380 4.43 -10.41 17.02
N ILE A 381 4.09 -9.12 16.92
CA ILE A 381 2.75 -8.59 17.20
C ILE A 381 1.74 -9.14 16.18
N GLY A 382 2.04 -8.96 14.89
CA GLY A 382 1.32 -9.60 13.79
C GLY A 382 1.71 -11.08 13.66
N LYS A 383 1.10 -11.93 14.49
CA LYS A 383 1.36 -13.38 14.54
C LYS A 383 1.35 -14.03 13.14
N VAL A 384 2.32 -14.91 12.88
CA VAL A 384 2.41 -15.69 11.65
C VAL A 384 1.88 -17.09 11.88
N ARG A 385 1.20 -17.68 10.88
CA ARG A 385 0.70 -19.05 10.89
C ARG A 385 1.24 -19.85 9.69
N ILE A 386 1.84 -21.00 9.96
CA ILE A 386 2.17 -22.02 8.97
C ILE A 386 1.06 -23.08 9.02
N ASN A 387 0.40 -23.40 7.89
CA ASN A 387 -0.65 -24.42 7.84
C ASN A 387 -0.20 -25.69 7.10
N PHE A 388 -0.68 -26.86 7.55
CA PHE A 388 -0.42 -28.19 6.98
C PHE A 388 -1.66 -29.08 7.15
N GLY A 389 -1.68 -30.25 6.52
CA GLY A 389 -2.73 -31.26 6.73
C GLY A 389 -2.19 -32.48 7.47
N ALA A 390 -2.83 -32.87 8.58
CA ALA A 390 -2.61 -34.18 9.18
C ALA A 390 -3.45 -35.24 8.43
N PHE A 391 -2.88 -36.40 8.13
CA PHE A 391 -3.67 -37.51 7.58
C PHE A 391 -4.17 -38.42 8.71
N LYS A 392 -5.49 -38.46 8.91
CA LYS A 392 -6.16 -39.28 9.94
C LYS A 392 -7.46 -39.88 9.40
N ASN A 393 -7.76 -41.13 9.77
CA ASN A 393 -9.02 -41.80 9.46
C ASN A 393 -9.40 -41.74 7.95
N ASN A 394 -8.42 -41.97 7.07
CA ASN A 394 -8.55 -41.84 5.60
C ASN A 394 -8.98 -40.44 5.10
N SER A 395 -8.73 -39.40 5.88
CA SER A 395 -9.06 -38.00 5.58
C SER A 395 -7.89 -37.08 5.89
N PHE A 396 -7.91 -35.86 5.34
CA PHE A 396 -7.00 -34.79 5.76
C PHE A 396 -7.72 -33.86 6.73
N GLU A 397 -7.13 -33.67 7.91
CA GLU A 397 -7.58 -32.69 8.89
C GLU A 397 -6.66 -31.45 8.85
N PRO A 398 -7.22 -30.23 8.80
CA PRO A 398 -6.45 -29.01 8.96
C PRO A 398 -5.63 -28.96 10.24
N ARG A 399 -4.39 -28.50 10.11
CA ARG A 399 -3.45 -28.18 11.20
C ARG A 399 -2.70 -26.90 10.92
N TYR A 400 -2.15 -26.31 11.97
CA TYR A 400 -1.26 -25.17 11.87
C TYR A 400 -0.36 -25.04 13.09
N VAL A 401 0.72 -24.26 12.94
CA VAL A 401 1.50 -23.73 14.06
C VAL A 401 1.63 -22.21 13.94
N THR A 402 1.52 -21.51 15.06
CA THR A 402 1.84 -20.08 15.21
C THR A 402 3.03 -19.85 16.13
N GLU A 403 3.34 -20.82 16.99
CA GLU A 403 4.32 -20.74 18.06
C GLU A 403 5.11 -22.07 18.09
N PRO A 404 6.13 -22.20 17.22
CA PRO A 404 7.14 -23.25 17.30
C PRO A 404 8.07 -23.02 18.51
N LYS A 405 8.62 -24.08 19.08
CA LYS A 405 9.44 -24.08 20.30
C LYS A 405 10.94 -24.12 20.04
N SER A 406 11.36 -24.35 18.79
CA SER A 406 12.75 -24.36 18.34
C SER A 406 12.84 -24.09 16.84
N ASP A 407 14.03 -23.77 16.33
CA ASP A 407 14.25 -23.63 14.89
C ASP A 407 14.06 -24.97 14.14
N THR A 408 14.37 -26.10 14.78
CA THR A 408 14.06 -27.43 14.23
C THR A 408 12.55 -27.60 14.03
N GLU A 409 11.74 -27.22 15.02
CA GLU A 409 10.27 -27.30 14.90
C GLU A 409 9.74 -26.30 13.84
N LEU A 410 10.33 -25.11 13.73
CA LEU A 410 10.00 -24.17 12.65
C LEU A 410 10.33 -24.76 11.27
N LEU A 411 11.50 -25.37 11.11
CA LEU A 411 11.93 -26.02 9.87
C LEU A 411 11.02 -27.21 9.51
N ASP A 412 10.72 -28.10 10.45
CA ASP A 412 9.82 -29.23 10.21
C ASP A 412 8.37 -28.79 9.95
N ALA A 413 7.91 -27.67 10.51
CA ALA A 413 6.62 -27.07 10.16
C ALA A 413 6.59 -26.53 8.72
N LEU A 414 7.66 -25.86 8.27
CA LEU A 414 7.79 -25.37 6.89
C LEU A 414 7.91 -26.53 5.89
N ARG A 415 8.71 -27.54 6.24
CA ARG A 415 8.88 -28.79 5.50
C ARG A 415 7.57 -29.56 5.36
N SER A 416 6.83 -29.74 6.47
CA SER A 416 5.48 -30.31 6.49
C SER A 416 4.52 -29.55 5.58
N SER A 417 4.50 -28.21 5.71
CA SER A 417 3.65 -27.33 4.91
C SER A 417 3.93 -27.41 3.40
N CYS A 418 5.15 -27.78 2.99
CA CYS A 418 5.55 -28.01 1.60
C CYS A 418 5.49 -29.48 1.13
N ASN A 419 5.13 -30.43 2.01
CA ASN A 419 5.26 -31.87 1.74
C ASN A 419 4.17 -32.39 0.78
N VAL A 420 4.30 -32.09 -0.52
CA VAL A 420 3.37 -32.52 -1.57
C VAL A 420 3.56 -34.02 -1.85
N PRO A 421 2.52 -34.86 -1.64
CA PRO A 421 2.60 -36.29 -1.88
C PRO A 421 3.09 -36.63 -3.30
N GLY A 422 4.13 -37.47 -3.38
CA GLY A 422 4.69 -37.94 -4.65
C GLY A 422 5.71 -37.01 -5.32
N PHE A 423 5.87 -35.76 -4.85
CA PHE A 423 7.02 -34.91 -5.16
C PHE A 423 8.12 -35.07 -4.09
N PHE A 424 7.71 -35.06 -2.82
CA PHE A 424 8.52 -35.51 -1.70
C PHE A 424 8.53 -37.05 -1.65
N THR A 425 9.69 -37.64 -1.38
CA THR A 425 9.90 -39.09 -1.21
C THR A 425 10.03 -39.53 0.25
N VAL A 426 10.20 -38.59 1.19
CA VAL A 426 10.41 -38.85 2.62
C VAL A 426 9.15 -39.33 3.37
N GLY A 427 8.01 -39.42 2.69
CA GLY A 427 6.73 -39.81 3.30
C GLY A 427 6.04 -38.63 4.00
N ALA A 428 5.36 -38.89 5.11
CA ALA A 428 4.88 -37.85 5.99
C ALA A 428 6.02 -37.29 6.85
N ILE A 429 5.96 -36.01 7.23
CA ILE A 429 6.79 -35.48 8.30
C ILE A 429 6.05 -35.72 9.62
N ASP A 430 6.70 -36.31 10.64
CA ASP A 430 6.13 -36.34 11.99
C ASP A 430 6.28 -34.95 12.61
N PHE A 431 5.15 -34.34 12.98
CA PHE A 431 5.12 -33.06 13.66
C PHE A 431 4.19 -33.15 14.88
N ARG A 432 4.77 -33.03 16.08
CA ARG A 432 4.07 -33.17 17.36
C ARG A 432 3.32 -34.52 17.52
N GLY A 433 3.77 -35.59 16.87
CA GLY A 433 3.17 -36.93 16.95
C GLY A 433 2.04 -37.19 15.95
N GLU A 434 1.92 -36.39 14.88
CA GLU A 434 1.02 -36.70 13.76
C GLU A 434 1.72 -36.55 12.40
N SER A 435 1.31 -37.40 11.46
CA SER A 435 1.84 -37.46 10.09
C SER A 435 1.30 -36.30 9.23
N MET A 436 2.17 -35.34 8.93
CA MET A 436 1.85 -34.09 8.21
C MET A 436 2.25 -34.08 6.72
N TYR A 437 1.43 -33.37 5.96
CA TYR A 437 1.50 -33.15 4.51
C TYR A 437 1.17 -31.69 4.15
N ASP A 438 1.38 -31.34 2.87
CA ASP A 438 1.30 -29.96 2.34
C ASP A 438 0.06 -29.15 2.77
N GLY A 439 0.27 -27.85 2.99
CA GLY A 439 -0.76 -26.89 3.39
C GLY A 439 -1.93 -26.72 2.43
N VAL A 440 -1.89 -27.26 1.20
CA VAL A 440 -3.06 -27.41 0.32
C VAL A 440 -4.19 -28.21 0.98
N PHE A 441 -3.86 -29.10 1.91
CA PHE A 441 -4.82 -29.89 2.69
C PHE A 441 -5.31 -29.19 3.97
N SER A 442 -4.89 -27.94 4.23
CA SER A 442 -5.26 -27.19 5.44
C SER A 442 -6.60 -26.45 5.38
N THR A 443 -7.35 -26.58 4.28
CA THR A 443 -8.73 -26.07 4.15
C THR A 443 -9.61 -27.07 3.41
N ASP A 444 -10.90 -26.74 3.29
CA ASP A 444 -11.74 -27.31 2.24
C ASP A 444 -11.19 -27.04 0.81
N ARG A 445 -11.82 -27.66 -0.18
CA ARG A 445 -11.50 -27.49 -1.61
C ARG A 445 -11.85 -26.09 -2.16
N TYR A 446 -12.49 -25.23 -1.38
CA TYR A 446 -12.88 -23.89 -1.81
C TYR A 446 -11.65 -22.97 -1.70
N PHE A 447 -11.07 -22.87 -0.51
CA PHE A 447 -9.94 -21.97 -0.24
C PHE A 447 -8.56 -22.56 -0.52
N SER A 448 -8.46 -23.86 -0.85
CA SER A 448 -7.24 -24.51 -1.37
C SER A 448 -5.95 -24.21 -0.57
N GLY A 449 -6.04 -24.23 0.76
CA GLY A 449 -4.95 -23.93 1.70
C GLY A 449 -4.88 -22.50 2.23
N THR A 450 -5.78 -21.58 1.86
CA THR A 450 -5.80 -20.20 2.40
C THR A 450 -6.69 -20.06 3.65
N THR A 451 -6.11 -20.31 4.83
CA THR A 451 -6.84 -20.21 6.11
C THR A 451 -7.17 -18.76 6.49
N LYS A 452 -8.27 -18.55 7.25
CA LYS A 452 -8.58 -17.23 7.85
C LYS A 452 -7.52 -16.89 8.90
N VAL A 453 -6.86 -15.74 8.77
CA VAL A 453 -5.83 -15.31 9.71
C VAL A 453 -6.46 -14.88 11.04
N SER A 454 -5.94 -15.41 12.15
CA SER A 454 -6.31 -14.99 13.51
C SER A 454 -5.67 -13.65 13.84
N GLY A 455 -6.36 -12.81 14.62
CA GLY A 455 -5.86 -11.48 15.00
C GLY A 455 -6.13 -10.38 13.97
N ALA A 456 -6.91 -10.64 12.90
CA ALA A 456 -7.31 -9.63 11.92
C ALA A 456 -8.84 -9.53 11.73
N HIS A 457 -9.34 -8.36 11.33
CA HIS A 457 -10.76 -8.14 10.98
C HIS A 457 -11.13 -8.77 9.63
N ARG A 458 -10.32 -8.55 8.57
CA ARG A 458 -10.44 -9.24 7.26
C ARG A 458 -9.19 -10.05 6.92
N THR A 459 -9.34 -11.05 6.05
CA THR A 459 -8.22 -11.85 5.51
C THR A 459 -8.12 -11.65 4.00
N VAL A 460 -7.05 -11.01 3.54
CA VAL A 460 -6.71 -10.89 2.10
C VAL A 460 -6.01 -12.17 1.67
N ARG A 461 -6.47 -12.82 0.60
CA ARG A 461 -5.91 -14.08 0.09
C ARG A 461 -5.14 -13.86 -1.18
N PHE A 462 -3.85 -14.16 -1.20
CA PHE A 462 -3.07 -14.21 -2.42
C PHE A 462 -3.11 -15.62 -3.01
N MET A 463 -3.69 -15.75 -4.21
CA MET A 463 -3.94 -17.01 -4.90
C MET A 463 -3.44 -16.93 -6.36
N PRO A 464 -2.13 -17.04 -6.62
CA PRO A 464 -1.59 -16.88 -7.97
C PRO A 464 -1.92 -18.08 -8.90
N MET A 465 -2.09 -19.28 -8.34
CA MET A 465 -2.52 -20.47 -9.09
C MET A 465 -4.03 -20.42 -9.45
N PRO A 466 -4.43 -20.79 -10.68
CA PRO A 466 -5.81 -20.75 -11.15
C PRO A 466 -6.66 -21.94 -10.66
N VAL A 467 -6.63 -22.23 -9.36
CA VAL A 467 -7.26 -23.39 -8.71
C VAL A 467 -8.27 -22.98 -7.62
N GLY A 468 -9.28 -23.82 -7.38
CA GLY A 468 -10.33 -23.56 -6.39
C GLY A 468 -10.99 -22.19 -6.57
N TYR A 469 -11.20 -21.48 -5.47
CA TYR A 469 -11.76 -20.12 -5.45
C TYR A 469 -10.84 -19.05 -6.09
N GLY A 470 -9.57 -19.37 -6.37
CA GLY A 470 -8.64 -18.49 -7.08
C GLY A 470 -9.06 -18.11 -8.51
N ARG A 471 -10.12 -18.73 -9.05
CA ARG A 471 -10.77 -18.36 -10.32
C ARG A 471 -11.83 -17.25 -10.20
N VAL A 472 -12.23 -16.87 -8.98
CA VAL A 472 -13.28 -15.88 -8.75
C VAL A 472 -12.66 -14.50 -8.60
N VAL A 473 -12.97 -13.60 -9.52
CA VAL A 473 -12.73 -12.16 -9.36
C VAL A 473 -13.92 -11.59 -8.61
N LYS A 474 -13.71 -11.12 -7.38
CA LYS A 474 -14.75 -10.43 -6.61
C LYS A 474 -14.90 -9.00 -7.11
N THR A 475 -16.13 -8.54 -7.19
CA THR A 475 -16.51 -7.16 -7.51
C THR A 475 -17.36 -6.61 -6.36
N ASN A 476 -16.84 -6.72 -5.12
CA ASN A 476 -17.54 -6.40 -3.88
C ASN A 476 -16.63 -5.59 -2.93
N LEU A 477 -17.20 -5.00 -1.88
CA LEU A 477 -16.44 -4.11 -0.97
C LEU A 477 -15.35 -4.81 -0.14
N GLN A 478 -15.30 -6.15 -0.07
CA GLN A 478 -14.31 -6.83 0.77
C GLN A 478 -12.94 -7.00 0.11
N ASN A 479 -12.88 -7.07 -1.23
CA ASN A 479 -11.67 -7.22 -2.04
C ASN A 479 -10.60 -8.10 -1.34
N ASP A 480 -11.02 -9.30 -0.92
CA ASP A 480 -10.29 -10.21 -0.02
C ASP A 480 -9.56 -11.33 -0.78
N VAL A 481 -9.40 -11.18 -2.10
CA VAL A 481 -8.70 -12.11 -2.98
C VAL A 481 -7.89 -11.32 -4.02
N SER A 482 -6.58 -11.54 -4.08
CA SER A 482 -5.72 -11.14 -5.20
C SER A 482 -5.28 -12.41 -5.95
N ASN A 483 -5.55 -12.46 -7.25
CA ASN A 483 -5.30 -13.62 -8.09
C ASN A 483 -4.95 -13.21 -9.53
N SER A 484 -4.50 -14.15 -10.34
CA SER A 484 -4.08 -13.86 -11.71
C SER A 484 -5.22 -13.46 -12.65
N PHE A 485 -6.50 -13.61 -12.27
CA PHE A 485 -7.66 -13.23 -13.10
C PHE A 485 -8.18 -11.80 -12.90
N THR A 486 -7.62 -11.01 -11.97
CA THR A 486 -7.94 -9.57 -11.83
C THR A 486 -7.70 -8.77 -13.12
N GLN A 487 -7.03 -9.39 -14.11
CA GLN A 487 -6.87 -8.93 -15.48
C GLN A 487 -8.17 -8.42 -16.12
N THR A 488 -9.31 -9.07 -15.82
CA THR A 488 -10.64 -8.64 -16.31
C THR A 488 -11.04 -7.22 -15.88
N ASN A 489 -10.39 -6.67 -14.84
CA ASN A 489 -10.65 -5.34 -14.29
C ASN A 489 -9.61 -4.29 -14.73
N GLU A 490 -8.57 -4.67 -15.48
CA GLU A 490 -7.41 -3.81 -15.78
C GLU A 490 -7.79 -2.48 -16.45
N LYS A 491 -8.78 -2.47 -17.33
CA LYS A 491 -9.29 -1.24 -17.95
C LYS A 491 -9.86 -0.24 -16.94
N TYR A 492 -10.47 -0.72 -15.84
CA TYR A 492 -10.95 0.13 -14.75
C TYR A 492 -9.80 0.61 -13.85
N PHE A 493 -8.77 -0.23 -13.63
CA PHE A 493 -7.56 0.18 -12.90
C PHE A 493 -6.78 1.27 -13.66
N VAL A 494 -6.63 1.13 -14.99
CA VAL A 494 -5.99 2.15 -15.85
C VAL A 494 -6.79 3.45 -15.87
N HIS A 495 -8.12 3.38 -16.01
CA HIS A 495 -8.99 4.55 -15.88
C HIS A 495 -8.83 5.25 -14.52
N TYR A 496 -8.85 4.47 -13.43
CA TYR A 496 -8.75 5.00 -12.07
C TYR A 496 -7.38 5.64 -11.79
N LEU A 497 -6.29 5.06 -12.30
CA LEU A 497 -4.96 5.67 -12.28
C LEU A 497 -4.91 7.01 -13.05
N ARG A 498 -5.48 7.06 -14.26
CA ARG A 498 -5.59 8.31 -15.05
C ARG A 498 -6.39 9.37 -14.30
N LEU A 499 -7.56 9.02 -13.77
CA LEU A 499 -8.43 9.92 -13.01
C LEU A 499 -7.74 10.44 -11.74
N LYS A 500 -7.08 9.57 -10.98
CA LYS A 500 -6.39 9.96 -9.74
C LYS A 500 -5.12 10.77 -9.99
N SER A 501 -4.43 10.51 -11.10
CA SER A 501 -3.34 11.38 -11.58
C SER A 501 -3.87 12.78 -11.90
N LEU A 502 -4.97 12.87 -12.66
CA LEU A 502 -5.59 14.14 -13.00
C LEU A 502 -6.06 14.92 -11.77
N GLN A 503 -6.73 14.26 -10.83
CA GLN A 503 -7.16 14.86 -9.56
C GLN A 503 -5.96 15.39 -8.74
N ARG A 504 -4.83 14.68 -8.71
CA ARG A 504 -3.59 15.16 -8.05
C ARG A 504 -3.05 16.43 -8.71
N GLU A 505 -2.90 16.45 -10.04
CA GLU A 505 -2.35 17.62 -10.72
C GLU A 505 -3.29 18.83 -10.65
N LEU A 506 -4.61 18.61 -10.69
CA LEU A 506 -5.61 19.67 -10.44
C LEU A 506 -5.56 20.20 -9.00
N LEU A 507 -5.29 19.36 -7.98
CA LEU A 507 -5.07 19.81 -6.60
C LEU A 507 -3.77 20.58 -6.42
N LEU A 508 -2.69 20.22 -7.13
CA LEU A 508 -1.45 21.00 -7.14
C LEU A 508 -1.67 22.36 -7.80
N ARG A 509 -2.31 22.39 -8.99
CA ARG A 509 -2.65 23.60 -9.74
C ARG A 509 -3.58 24.54 -8.95
N ARG A 510 -4.54 23.99 -8.20
CA ARG A 510 -5.35 24.72 -7.21
C ARG A 510 -4.47 25.43 -6.18
N LEU A 511 -3.52 24.73 -5.57
CA LEU A 511 -2.63 25.28 -4.54
C LEU A 511 -1.63 26.30 -5.10
N GLU A 512 -1.23 26.17 -6.36
CA GLU A 512 -0.47 27.20 -7.10
C GLU A 512 -1.30 28.47 -7.31
N TYR A 513 -2.57 28.35 -7.73
CA TYR A 513 -3.48 29.49 -7.83
C TYR A 513 -3.76 30.14 -6.46
N ASP A 514 -3.89 29.36 -5.39
CA ASP A 514 -4.09 29.84 -4.01
C ASP A 514 -2.87 30.64 -3.52
N ALA A 515 -1.67 30.07 -3.67
CA ALA A 515 -0.39 30.72 -3.32
C ALA A 515 -0.11 32.02 -4.12
N LEU A 516 -0.72 32.16 -5.31
CA LEU A 516 -0.65 33.36 -6.15
C LEU A 516 -1.80 34.36 -5.91
N GLY A 517 -2.74 34.07 -5.00
CA GLY A 517 -3.92 34.90 -4.75
C GLY A 517 -4.91 34.95 -5.92
N GLN A 518 -4.92 33.92 -6.78
CA GLN A 518 -5.61 33.89 -8.07
C GLN A 518 -6.74 32.83 -8.13
N LEU A 519 -7.40 32.56 -7.00
CA LEU A 519 -8.50 31.59 -6.92
C LEU A 519 -9.67 31.87 -7.88
N ASP A 520 -9.91 33.11 -8.29
CA ASP A 520 -10.95 33.42 -9.30
C ASP A 520 -10.57 32.94 -10.71
N LYS A 521 -9.27 32.81 -11.02
CA LYS A 521 -8.82 32.15 -12.26
C LYS A 521 -9.06 30.64 -12.17
N TRP A 522 -8.76 30.02 -11.02
CA TRP A 522 -9.05 28.62 -10.76
C TRP A 522 -10.56 28.32 -10.88
N ARG A 523 -11.39 29.18 -10.28
CA ARG A 523 -12.86 29.16 -10.43
C ARG A 523 -13.30 29.23 -11.90
N LYS A 524 -12.72 30.12 -12.71
CA LYS A 524 -13.01 30.20 -14.15
C LYS A 524 -12.62 28.89 -14.88
N GLU A 525 -11.45 28.33 -14.57
CA GLU A 525 -10.97 27.09 -15.19
C GLU A 525 -11.84 25.88 -14.85
N LEU A 526 -12.28 25.76 -13.59
CA LEU A 526 -13.26 24.75 -13.15
C LEU A 526 -14.61 24.91 -13.88
N ASP A 527 -15.13 26.14 -13.96
CA ASP A 527 -16.39 26.43 -14.67
C ASP A 527 -16.30 26.11 -16.16
N LEU A 528 -15.12 26.21 -16.76
CA LEU A 528 -14.85 25.76 -18.13
C LEU A 528 -14.77 24.22 -18.20
N GLY A 529 -13.99 23.57 -17.33
CA GLY A 529 -13.86 22.11 -17.28
C GLY A 529 -15.20 21.38 -17.09
N ILE A 530 -16.07 21.91 -16.22
CA ILE A 530 -17.44 21.40 -16.00
C ILE A 530 -18.25 21.46 -17.30
N LYS A 531 -18.22 22.58 -18.03
CA LYS A 531 -18.91 22.73 -19.32
C LYS A 531 -18.34 21.76 -20.37
N VAL A 532 -17.04 21.55 -20.39
CA VAL A 532 -16.35 20.60 -21.29
C VAL A 532 -16.78 19.16 -21.03
N CYS A 533 -16.89 18.72 -19.76
CA CYS A 533 -17.44 17.41 -19.41
C CYS A 533 -18.90 17.23 -19.86
N HIS A 534 -19.74 18.26 -19.69
CA HIS A 534 -21.13 18.22 -20.15
C HIS A 534 -21.24 18.23 -21.69
N ALA A 535 -20.40 18.98 -22.39
CA ALA A 535 -20.35 19.02 -23.86
C ALA A 535 -19.95 17.65 -24.44
N ALA A 536 -18.93 16.99 -23.90
CA ALA A 536 -18.52 15.65 -24.31
C ALA A 536 -19.59 14.57 -24.04
N SER A 537 -20.49 14.82 -23.09
CA SER A 537 -21.60 13.93 -22.72
C SER A 537 -22.89 14.18 -23.52
N SER A 538 -22.91 15.22 -24.37
CA SER A 538 -24.11 15.69 -25.08
C SER A 538 -24.31 15.00 -26.45
N SER A 539 -25.51 15.12 -27.02
CA SER A 539 -25.79 14.69 -28.40
C SER A 539 -25.11 15.59 -29.44
N LYS A 540 -25.00 15.10 -30.68
CA LYS A 540 -24.27 15.78 -31.78
C LYS A 540 -24.70 17.23 -32.04
N ASP A 541 -25.96 17.56 -31.80
CA ASP A 541 -26.53 18.87 -32.17
C ASP A 541 -26.18 19.98 -31.17
N GLY A 542 -26.09 19.66 -29.87
CA GLY A 542 -25.59 20.60 -28.85
C GLY A 542 -24.09 20.90 -28.99
N PHE A 543 -23.37 20.06 -29.75
CA PHE A 543 -21.92 20.14 -29.81
C PHE A 543 -21.40 21.39 -30.55
N LYS A 544 -22.04 21.83 -31.64
CA LYS A 544 -21.53 22.98 -32.44
C LYS A 544 -21.42 24.29 -31.66
N GLN A 545 -22.19 24.45 -30.58
CA GLN A 545 -22.11 25.61 -29.68
C GLN A 545 -20.98 25.50 -28.64
N SER A 546 -20.39 24.30 -28.46
CA SER A 546 -19.40 24.00 -27.43
C SER A 546 -17.95 24.22 -27.87
N GLY A 547 -17.65 24.29 -29.17
CA GLY A 547 -16.28 24.42 -29.69
C GLY A 547 -15.51 25.63 -29.15
N THR A 548 -16.18 26.77 -29.00
CA THR A 548 -15.58 27.98 -28.40
C THR A 548 -15.19 27.77 -26.94
N ILE A 549 -16.03 27.07 -26.16
CA ILE A 549 -15.80 26.76 -24.74
C ILE A 549 -14.62 25.80 -24.60
N ILE A 550 -14.52 24.81 -25.49
CA ILE A 550 -13.42 23.84 -25.52
C ILE A 550 -12.09 24.55 -25.84
N ASN A 551 -12.07 25.45 -26.82
CA ASN A 551 -10.87 26.24 -27.15
C ASN A 551 -10.43 27.15 -26.00
N GLU A 552 -11.36 27.87 -25.36
CA GLU A 552 -11.09 28.71 -24.19
C GLU A 552 -10.55 27.89 -22.99
N TRP A 553 -11.12 26.69 -22.78
CA TRP A 553 -10.65 25.75 -21.77
C TRP A 553 -9.24 25.24 -22.06
N VAL A 554 -8.95 24.78 -23.29
CA VAL A 554 -7.62 24.29 -23.71
C VAL A 554 -6.56 25.37 -23.53
N GLU A 555 -6.85 26.62 -23.90
CA GLU A 555 -5.96 27.74 -23.68
C GLU A 555 -5.70 28.03 -22.20
N THR A 556 -6.75 27.95 -21.36
CA THR A 556 -6.65 28.19 -19.91
C THR A 556 -5.81 27.10 -19.22
N ILE A 557 -6.16 25.82 -19.41
CA ILE A 557 -5.52 24.70 -18.71
C ILE A 557 -4.06 24.47 -19.15
N SER A 558 -3.73 24.75 -20.41
CA SER A 558 -2.37 24.58 -20.96
C SER A 558 -1.43 25.76 -20.64
N THR A 559 -1.93 26.80 -19.97
CA THR A 559 -1.16 27.91 -19.43
C THR A 559 -0.83 27.64 -17.95
N GLN A 560 0.43 27.82 -17.54
CA GLN A 560 0.83 27.63 -16.13
C GLN A 560 0.30 28.77 -15.23
N PRO A 561 -0.08 28.50 -13.96
CA PRO A 561 -0.52 29.54 -13.03
C PRO A 561 0.48 30.70 -12.93
N GLY A 562 -0.04 31.93 -12.86
CA GLY A 562 0.78 33.15 -12.83
C GLY A 562 1.37 33.59 -14.17
N SER A 563 1.32 32.78 -15.24
CA SER A 563 1.81 33.16 -16.57
C SER A 563 0.87 34.14 -17.30
N SER A 564 1.45 35.00 -18.14
CA SER A 564 0.72 35.88 -19.08
C SER A 564 0.52 35.19 -20.43
N SER A 565 -0.65 35.37 -21.04
CA SER A 565 -1.01 34.88 -22.39
C SER A 565 -0.01 35.24 -23.49
N ASP A 566 0.62 36.41 -23.36
CA ASP A 566 1.25 37.12 -24.49
C ASP A 566 2.65 36.60 -24.86
N LYS A 567 3.12 35.55 -24.17
CA LYS A 567 4.39 34.86 -24.47
C LYS A 567 4.12 33.51 -25.13
N VAL A 568 4.27 33.48 -26.46
CA VAL A 568 4.10 32.29 -27.33
C VAL A 568 5.04 31.12 -26.95
N SER A 569 6.06 31.35 -26.12
CA SER A 569 6.99 30.33 -25.65
C SER A 569 6.40 29.40 -24.57
N LYS A 570 6.00 28.18 -24.97
CA LYS A 570 5.67 27.01 -24.14
C LYS A 570 4.36 27.07 -23.32
N LYS A 571 3.23 26.84 -23.99
CA LYS A 571 2.07 26.16 -23.38
C LYS A 571 2.42 24.67 -23.14
N ASP A 572 1.96 24.06 -22.06
CA ASP A 572 2.14 22.62 -21.78
C ASP A 572 0.77 21.92 -21.80
N TYR A 573 0.55 21.06 -22.80
CA TYR A 573 -0.73 20.44 -23.08
C TYR A 573 -1.00 19.14 -22.27
N LYS A 574 -0.02 18.59 -21.54
CA LYS A 574 -0.12 17.26 -20.90
C LYS A 574 -1.30 17.11 -19.94
N LEU A 575 -1.58 18.15 -19.14
CA LEU A 575 -2.71 18.14 -18.21
C LEU A 575 -4.05 18.10 -18.96
N ALA A 576 -4.09 18.77 -20.11
CA ALA A 576 -5.23 18.86 -21.00
C ALA A 576 -5.46 17.55 -21.78
N GLU A 577 -4.37 16.90 -22.21
CA GLU A 577 -4.37 15.55 -22.79
C GLU A 577 -4.88 14.51 -21.78
N LEU A 578 -4.35 14.51 -20.55
CA LEU A 578 -4.80 13.61 -19.49
C LEU A 578 -6.29 13.81 -19.15
N PHE A 579 -6.79 15.05 -19.17
CA PHE A 579 -8.22 15.35 -19.05
C PHE A 579 -9.03 14.75 -20.21
N LYS A 580 -8.57 14.90 -21.47
CA LYS A 580 -9.18 14.26 -22.66
C LYS A 580 -9.24 12.74 -22.50
N LEU A 581 -8.16 12.12 -22.00
CA LEU A 581 -8.02 10.68 -21.80
C LEU A 581 -8.91 10.12 -20.68
N VAL A 582 -9.01 10.82 -19.56
CA VAL A 582 -9.94 10.44 -18.46
C VAL A 582 -11.37 10.44 -18.98
N LEU A 583 -11.80 11.54 -19.61
CA LEU A 583 -13.17 11.72 -20.11
C LEU A 583 -13.51 10.73 -21.23
N ALA A 584 -12.57 10.43 -22.13
CA ALA A 584 -12.72 9.38 -23.15
C ALA A 584 -12.89 8.00 -22.49
N SER A 585 -12.12 7.71 -21.44
CA SER A 585 -12.20 6.47 -20.69
C SER A 585 -13.49 6.33 -19.89
N GLU A 586 -14.03 7.41 -19.33
CA GLU A 586 -15.33 7.38 -18.63
C GLU A 586 -16.47 7.00 -19.57
N LEU A 587 -16.51 7.66 -20.74
CA LEU A 587 -17.54 7.45 -21.76
C LEU A 587 -17.44 6.10 -22.50
N ASP A 588 -16.28 5.46 -22.53
CA ASP A 588 -16.13 4.09 -23.07
C ASP A 588 -16.48 3.02 -22.04
N LEU A 589 -16.00 3.17 -20.81
CA LEU A 589 -16.22 2.19 -19.73
C LEU A 589 -17.64 2.22 -19.16
N GLY A 590 -18.40 3.29 -19.43
CA GLY A 590 -19.77 3.44 -18.96
C GLY A 590 -19.83 3.67 -17.45
N VAL A 591 -18.89 4.45 -16.91
CA VAL A 591 -18.81 4.81 -15.49
C VAL A 591 -19.39 6.22 -15.29
N GLY A 592 -20.24 6.41 -14.28
CA GLY A 592 -21.04 7.62 -14.10
C GLY A 592 -22.42 7.35 -13.51
N HIS A 593 -23.15 8.39 -13.09
CA HIS A 593 -24.25 8.36 -12.10
C HIS A 593 -25.35 7.26 -12.17
N ASN A 594 -25.56 6.59 -13.32
CA ASN A 594 -26.53 5.50 -13.51
C ASN A 594 -25.88 4.11 -13.69
N SER A 595 -24.56 4.00 -13.66
CA SER A 595 -23.84 2.75 -13.87
C SER A 595 -23.93 1.82 -12.66
N THR A 596 -24.06 0.52 -12.92
CA THR A 596 -24.00 -0.50 -11.86
C THR A 596 -22.55 -0.90 -11.51
N LEU A 597 -21.55 -0.26 -12.13
CA LEU A 597 -20.11 -0.49 -11.89
C LEU A 597 -19.58 0.18 -10.60
N HIS A 598 -20.45 0.86 -9.84
CA HIS A 598 -20.14 1.50 -8.57
C HIS A 598 -21.39 1.67 -7.69
N ALA A 599 -21.18 2.06 -6.43
CA ALA A 599 -22.19 2.35 -5.41
C ALA A 599 -23.28 3.32 -5.87
N GLY A 600 -22.92 4.26 -6.76
CA GLY A 600 -23.82 5.27 -7.30
C GLY A 600 -25.01 4.68 -8.07
N GLY A 601 -24.90 3.46 -8.60
CA GLY A 601 -26.02 2.74 -9.21
C GLY A 601 -27.05 2.18 -8.22
N PHE A 602 -26.78 2.18 -6.90
CA PHE A 602 -27.72 1.69 -5.91
C PHE A 602 -28.93 2.64 -5.78
N ARG A 603 -30.15 2.13 -5.94
CA ARG A 603 -31.40 2.93 -5.81
C ARG A 603 -32.26 2.57 -4.58
N GLY A 604 -31.86 1.58 -3.78
CA GLY A 604 -32.55 1.25 -2.52
C GLY A 604 -32.14 2.17 -1.36
N LYS A 605 -32.91 2.16 -0.26
CA LYS A 605 -32.57 2.90 0.98
C LYS A 605 -31.37 2.29 1.72
N LEU A 606 -30.61 3.12 2.43
CA LEU A 606 -29.44 2.76 3.25
C LEU A 606 -29.66 2.90 4.76
N ALA A 607 -30.82 3.43 5.18
CA ALA A 607 -31.26 3.47 6.58
C ALA A 607 -31.09 2.09 7.27
N GLY A 608 -30.30 2.04 8.34
CA GLY A 608 -30.04 0.82 9.12
C GLY A 608 -29.25 -0.29 8.41
N VAL A 609 -28.75 -0.07 7.19
CA VAL A 609 -28.04 -1.09 6.39
C VAL A 609 -26.60 -1.28 6.88
N PRO A 610 -26.18 -2.47 7.35
CA PRO A 610 -24.79 -2.73 7.72
C PRO A 610 -23.93 -2.90 6.45
N ILE A 611 -23.37 -1.80 5.94
CA ILE A 611 -22.76 -1.68 4.61
C ILE A 611 -21.81 -2.85 4.28
N MET A 612 -20.81 -3.14 5.12
CA MET A 612 -19.83 -4.21 4.84
C MET A 612 -20.43 -5.62 4.85
N ARG A 613 -21.49 -5.87 5.64
CA ARG A 613 -22.21 -7.15 5.61
C ARG A 613 -23.09 -7.29 4.36
N VAL A 614 -23.57 -6.19 3.80
CA VAL A 614 -24.57 -6.19 2.71
C VAL A 614 -23.96 -6.03 1.32
N PHE A 615 -22.82 -5.36 1.21
CA PHE A 615 -22.12 -5.10 -0.04
C PHE A 615 -20.68 -5.67 -0.08
N GLY A 616 -20.18 -6.19 1.06
CA GLY A 616 -18.89 -6.87 1.15
C GLY A 616 -19.00 -8.40 1.16
N ASP A 617 -19.99 -8.98 1.85
CA ASP A 617 -20.18 -10.44 1.89
C ASP A 617 -20.87 -10.95 0.60
N PRO A 618 -20.22 -11.82 -0.20
CA PRO A 618 -20.82 -12.36 -1.44
C PRO A 618 -21.99 -13.32 -1.19
N LEU A 619 -22.18 -13.83 0.04
CA LEU A 619 -23.25 -14.77 0.38
C LEU A 619 -24.55 -14.07 0.79
N TYR A 620 -24.50 -12.78 1.15
CA TYR A 620 -25.60 -12.11 1.87
C TYR A 620 -26.75 -11.57 0.97
N GLY A 621 -26.68 -11.67 -0.36
CA GLY A 621 -27.71 -11.05 -1.22
C GLY A 621 -27.82 -11.54 -2.66
N SER A 622 -28.72 -12.50 -2.90
CA SER A 622 -29.08 -12.94 -4.27
C SER A 622 -29.82 -11.88 -5.11
N LYS A 623 -30.50 -10.91 -4.46
CA LYS A 623 -31.27 -9.82 -5.08
C LYS A 623 -30.48 -8.50 -5.25
N ARG A 624 -29.15 -8.52 -5.20
CA ARG A 624 -28.28 -7.33 -5.40
C ARG A 624 -27.11 -7.58 -6.36
N LYS A 625 -27.21 -8.63 -7.20
CA LYS A 625 -26.15 -9.12 -8.10
C LYS A 625 -25.76 -8.14 -9.22
N ASP A 626 -26.57 -7.11 -9.45
CA ASP A 626 -26.41 -6.19 -10.58
C ASP A 626 -25.29 -5.17 -10.35
N LEU A 627 -25.00 -4.87 -9.07
CA LEU A 627 -23.89 -4.01 -8.67
C LEU A 627 -22.56 -4.78 -8.69
N LYS A 628 -21.58 -4.20 -9.36
CA LYS A 628 -20.20 -4.68 -9.41
C LYS A 628 -19.31 -3.52 -8.99
N PHE A 629 -18.64 -3.62 -7.84
CA PHE A 629 -17.74 -2.57 -7.36
C PHE A 629 -16.43 -2.63 -8.17
N LEU A 630 -16.42 -1.95 -9.32
CA LEU A 630 -15.36 -2.01 -10.34
C LEU A 630 -14.74 -0.64 -10.67
N SER A 631 -15.50 0.44 -10.53
CA SER A 631 -15.00 1.82 -10.64
C SER A 631 -15.24 2.60 -9.36
N THR A 632 -14.58 3.74 -9.22
CA THR A 632 -15.00 4.78 -8.27
C THR A 632 -16.45 5.23 -8.55
N PRO A 633 -17.20 5.70 -7.54
CA PRO A 633 -18.48 6.36 -7.76
C PRO A 633 -18.38 7.86 -8.05
N TYR A 634 -17.17 8.43 -8.14
CA TYR A 634 -16.92 9.83 -8.44
C TYR A 634 -16.26 9.97 -9.81
N THR A 635 -16.99 10.47 -10.80
CA THR A 635 -16.42 10.84 -12.11
C THR A 635 -15.62 12.15 -12.01
N LEU A 636 -14.89 12.48 -13.08
CA LEU A 636 -14.23 13.77 -13.24
C LEU A 636 -15.20 14.95 -13.03
N VAL A 637 -16.43 14.88 -13.56
CA VAL A 637 -17.42 15.96 -13.35
C VAL A 637 -17.97 16.00 -11.92
N ASP A 638 -18.14 14.86 -11.25
CA ASP A 638 -18.51 14.83 -9.82
C ASP A 638 -17.42 15.50 -8.95
N TRP A 639 -16.14 15.25 -9.28
CA TRP A 639 -14.99 15.84 -8.59
C TRP A 639 -14.89 17.36 -8.82
N LEU A 640 -15.02 17.81 -10.08
CA LEU A 640 -15.02 19.24 -10.42
C LEU A 640 -16.19 19.99 -9.76
N MET A 641 -17.37 19.37 -9.70
CA MET A 641 -18.53 19.92 -8.98
C MET A 641 -18.29 20.01 -7.47
N TYR A 642 -17.62 19.02 -6.85
CA TYR A 642 -17.28 19.12 -5.42
C TYR A 642 -16.27 20.24 -5.16
N GLU A 643 -15.20 20.33 -5.95
CA GLU A 643 -14.21 21.43 -5.84
C GLU A 643 -14.89 22.80 -5.96
N ARG A 644 -15.83 22.96 -6.90
CA ARG A 644 -16.65 24.17 -6.99
C ARG A 644 -17.38 24.47 -5.67
N THR A 645 -18.03 23.48 -5.06
CA THR A 645 -18.70 23.68 -3.75
C THR A 645 -17.73 23.98 -2.59
N VAL A 646 -16.47 23.57 -2.69
CA VAL A 646 -15.41 23.96 -1.73
C VAL A 646 -15.03 25.43 -1.90
N LEU A 647 -15.03 25.96 -3.12
CA LEU A 647 -14.79 27.39 -3.41
C LEU A 647 -16.02 28.30 -3.18
N ASP A 648 -17.23 27.76 -3.27
CA ASP A 648 -18.48 28.47 -2.96
C ASP A 648 -18.85 28.40 -1.47
N GLY A 649 -18.21 27.49 -0.72
CA GLY A 649 -18.41 27.34 0.73
C GLY A 649 -17.87 28.54 1.52
N PRO A 650 -18.54 28.97 2.60
CA PRO A 650 -18.11 30.13 3.38
C PRO A 650 -16.72 29.88 4.00
N SER A 651 -15.78 30.79 3.72
CA SER A 651 -14.35 30.69 4.05
C SER A 651 -14.10 30.57 5.56
N SER A 652 -14.13 29.33 6.06
CA SER A 652 -13.95 28.90 7.47
C SER A 652 -14.29 29.97 8.51
N VAL A 653 -15.58 30.35 8.60
CA VAL A 653 -16.04 31.42 9.51
C VAL A 653 -15.64 31.10 10.95
N LYS A 654 -14.69 31.87 11.49
CA LYS A 654 -14.31 31.85 12.90
C LYS A 654 -15.53 32.27 13.73
N GLY A 655 -16.25 31.29 14.28
CA GLY A 655 -17.49 31.50 15.03
C GLY A 655 -18.74 30.86 14.45
N ALA A 656 -18.64 30.05 13.37
CA ALA A 656 -19.75 29.18 12.96
C ALA A 656 -20.21 28.29 14.14
N SER A 657 -21.52 28.14 14.30
CA SER A 657 -22.12 27.29 15.35
C SER A 657 -21.67 25.82 15.22
N PRO A 658 -21.69 25.04 16.32
CA PRO A 658 -21.20 23.66 16.31
C PRO A 658 -21.94 22.81 15.28
N VAL A 659 -21.23 22.49 14.21
CA VAL A 659 -21.64 21.54 13.17
C VAL A 659 -22.01 20.22 13.83
N GLY A 660 -23.16 19.64 13.47
CA GLY A 660 -23.60 18.37 14.05
C GLY A 660 -22.57 17.26 13.82
N HIS A 661 -22.43 16.32 14.77
CA HIS A 661 -21.46 15.23 14.62
C HIS A 661 -21.63 14.45 13.29
N VAL A 662 -22.87 14.33 12.81
CA VAL A 662 -23.21 13.72 11.51
C VAL A 662 -22.75 14.59 10.34
N ASP A 663 -23.02 15.90 10.37
CA ASP A 663 -22.62 16.81 9.29
C ASP A 663 -21.08 16.91 9.18
N TYR A 664 -20.39 16.84 10.32
CA TYR A 664 -18.94 16.75 10.39
C TYR A 664 -18.42 15.40 9.84
N GLU A 665 -19.05 14.27 10.19
CA GLU A 665 -18.72 12.95 9.59
C GLU A 665 -18.94 12.96 8.07
N ILE A 666 -20.06 13.51 7.60
CA ILE A 666 -20.37 13.68 6.17
C ILE A 666 -19.30 14.53 5.48
N LYS A 667 -18.96 15.71 6.03
CA LYS A 667 -17.95 16.59 5.44
C LYS A 667 -16.57 15.91 5.41
N LEU A 668 -16.12 15.36 6.54
CA LEU A 668 -14.81 14.72 6.64
C LEU A 668 -14.68 13.54 5.66
N LEU A 669 -15.73 12.75 5.47
CA LEU A 669 -15.73 11.65 4.50
C LEU A 669 -15.72 12.13 3.04
N ARG A 670 -16.42 13.24 2.73
CA ARG A 670 -16.37 13.85 1.39
C ARG A 670 -15.00 14.48 1.11
N ASP A 671 -14.48 15.27 2.04
CA ASP A 671 -13.16 15.90 1.93
C ASP A 671 -12.05 14.83 1.82
N LEU A 672 -12.14 13.73 2.59
CA LEU A 672 -11.22 12.59 2.48
C LEU A 672 -11.29 11.95 1.09
N GLY A 673 -12.47 11.68 0.54
CA GLY A 673 -12.63 11.11 -0.80
C GLY A 673 -12.12 12.03 -1.92
N HIS A 674 -12.40 13.33 -1.82
CA HIS A 674 -11.96 14.36 -2.79
C HIS A 674 -10.44 14.45 -2.92
N HIS A 675 -9.73 14.34 -1.78
CA HIS A 675 -8.28 14.42 -1.70
C HIS A 675 -7.58 13.04 -1.66
N LEU A 676 -8.31 11.93 -1.80
CA LEU A 676 -7.72 10.58 -1.70
C LEU A 676 -6.82 10.30 -2.92
N THR A 677 -5.49 10.37 -2.74
CA THR A 677 -4.52 9.91 -3.74
C THR A 677 -4.11 8.46 -3.52
N LEU A 678 -3.86 7.77 -4.63
CA LEU A 678 -3.25 6.44 -4.67
C LEU A 678 -1.77 6.49 -4.29
N PRO A 679 -1.14 5.32 -4.03
CA PRO A 679 0.31 5.21 -4.08
C PRO A 679 0.83 5.77 -5.42
N PRO A 680 1.80 6.70 -5.40
CA PRO A 680 2.16 7.50 -6.57
C PRO A 680 2.98 6.75 -7.64
N SER A 681 3.66 5.65 -7.31
CA SER A 681 4.40 4.83 -8.27
C SER A 681 4.26 3.31 -8.04
N LEU A 682 4.73 2.54 -9.03
CA LEU A 682 5.06 1.12 -8.91
C LEU A 682 6.44 0.87 -9.53
N THR A 683 7.46 0.68 -8.70
CA THR A 683 8.82 0.33 -9.15
C THR A 683 8.90 -1.14 -9.57
N TYR A 684 9.59 -1.43 -10.68
CA TYR A 684 10.04 -2.77 -11.07
C TYR A 684 11.57 -2.89 -10.93
N TYR A 685 12.08 -4.09 -10.66
CA TYR A 685 13.51 -4.28 -10.34
C TYR A 685 14.28 -5.14 -11.34
N TYR A 686 13.59 -5.90 -12.20
CA TYR A 686 14.22 -6.87 -13.11
C TYR A 686 13.66 -6.86 -14.53
N THR A 687 12.72 -5.95 -14.84
CA THR A 687 12.00 -5.91 -16.12
C THR A 687 11.65 -4.47 -16.53
N GLU A 688 12.06 -4.04 -17.74
CA GLU A 688 11.72 -2.70 -18.29
C GLU A 688 10.26 -2.57 -18.75
N PHE A 689 9.43 -3.60 -18.59
CA PHE A 689 8.22 -3.77 -19.38
C PHE A 689 7.10 -2.82 -18.89
N PRO A 690 6.78 -1.72 -19.62
CA PRO A 690 6.03 -0.59 -19.05
C PRO A 690 4.53 -0.84 -18.93
N TYR A 691 4.11 -2.09 -19.12
CA TYR A 691 2.71 -2.51 -19.18
C TYR A 691 2.42 -3.72 -18.29
N LEU A 692 3.29 -4.11 -17.34
CA LEU A 692 3.04 -5.26 -16.44
C LEU A 692 1.71 -5.15 -15.66
N LEU A 693 1.20 -3.93 -15.49
CA LEU A 693 -0.18 -3.65 -15.05
C LEU A 693 -1.25 -4.42 -15.84
N GLN A 694 -0.95 -4.83 -17.07
CA GLN A 694 -1.63 -5.87 -17.84
C GLN A 694 -0.85 -7.19 -17.88
N SER A 695 -1.51 -8.30 -17.53
CA SER A 695 -0.86 -9.61 -17.39
C SER A 695 -1.49 -10.66 -18.30
N ALA A 696 -0.66 -11.59 -18.80
CA ALA A 696 -1.11 -12.68 -19.66
C ALA A 696 -1.32 -14.02 -18.91
N LEU A 697 -1.15 -14.06 -17.59
CA LEU A 697 -1.00 -15.31 -16.83
C LEU A 697 -2.24 -16.22 -16.74
N TYR A 698 -3.44 -15.77 -17.15
CA TYR A 698 -4.63 -16.64 -17.17
C TYR A 698 -4.49 -17.86 -18.09
N LYS A 699 -3.59 -17.81 -19.09
CA LYS A 699 -3.27 -18.93 -19.96
C LYS A 699 -2.19 -19.78 -19.30
N THR A 700 -2.48 -21.04 -18.99
CA THR A 700 -1.57 -21.98 -18.30
C THR A 700 -0.17 -22.04 -18.89
N LYS A 701 -0.02 -21.88 -20.23
CA LYS A 701 1.29 -21.83 -20.90
C LYS A 701 2.23 -20.75 -20.35
N ASN A 702 1.69 -19.65 -19.83
CA ASN A 702 2.46 -18.52 -19.29
C ASN A 702 2.87 -18.73 -17.81
N LEU A 703 2.38 -19.80 -17.16
CA LEU A 703 2.86 -20.25 -15.85
C LEU A 703 4.02 -21.27 -15.98
N ILE A 704 4.23 -21.86 -17.17
CA ILE A 704 5.31 -22.84 -17.40
C ILE A 704 6.71 -22.26 -17.12
N PRO A 705 7.06 -21.02 -17.53
CA PRO A 705 8.35 -20.42 -17.19
C PRO A 705 8.60 -20.24 -15.69
N ALA A 706 7.54 -20.25 -14.87
CA ALA A 706 7.65 -20.15 -13.43
C ALA A 706 7.71 -21.52 -12.74
N ILE A 707 7.15 -22.56 -13.36
CA ILE A 707 7.18 -23.93 -12.83
C ILE A 707 8.47 -24.66 -13.23
N TYR A 708 9.03 -24.34 -14.41
CA TYR A 708 10.30 -24.88 -14.91
C TYR A 708 11.19 -23.76 -15.48
N PRO A 709 11.78 -22.90 -14.63
CA PRO A 709 12.46 -21.66 -15.03
C PRO A 709 13.82 -21.90 -15.69
N GLN A 710 13.81 -22.24 -16.99
CA GLN A 710 14.99 -22.58 -17.82
C GLN A 710 16.20 -21.63 -17.70
N LYS A 711 16.01 -20.39 -17.27
CA LYS A 711 17.04 -19.36 -17.04
C LYS A 711 16.65 -18.50 -15.81
N PRO A 712 17.59 -18.01 -14.98
CA PRO A 712 17.29 -17.26 -13.75
C PRO A 712 16.34 -16.06 -13.94
N HIS A 713 16.40 -15.40 -15.10
CA HIS A 713 15.52 -14.26 -15.40
C HIS A 713 14.02 -14.60 -15.39
N ASN A 714 13.63 -15.86 -15.61
CA ASN A 714 12.23 -16.26 -15.48
C ASN A 714 11.76 -16.16 -14.02
N VAL A 715 12.61 -16.51 -13.06
CA VAL A 715 12.33 -16.40 -11.61
C VAL A 715 12.13 -14.93 -11.22
N ARG A 716 12.99 -14.04 -11.75
CA ARG A 716 12.98 -12.60 -11.49
C ARG A 716 11.76 -11.88 -12.07
N HIS A 717 11.41 -12.17 -13.32
CA HIS A 717 10.20 -11.62 -13.96
C HIS A 717 8.91 -11.97 -13.17
N MET A 718 8.85 -13.16 -12.59
CA MET A 718 7.73 -13.57 -11.75
C MET A 718 7.63 -12.78 -10.44
N MET A 719 8.74 -12.26 -9.91
CA MET A 719 8.71 -11.33 -8.77
C MET A 719 8.10 -9.97 -9.16
N ASP A 720 8.50 -9.39 -10.28
CA ASP A 720 7.93 -8.11 -10.74
C ASP A 720 6.42 -8.22 -11.02
N ILE A 721 5.95 -9.35 -11.60
CA ILE A 721 4.50 -9.62 -11.70
C ILE A 721 3.85 -9.72 -10.31
N GLY A 722 4.52 -10.34 -9.34
CA GLY A 722 4.07 -10.39 -7.94
C GLY A 722 3.83 -8.99 -7.36
N ARG A 723 4.79 -8.08 -7.57
CA ARG A 723 4.65 -6.66 -7.17
C ARG A 723 3.44 -6.01 -7.84
N THR A 724 3.23 -6.24 -9.14
CA THR A 724 2.02 -5.75 -9.83
C THR A 724 0.72 -6.31 -9.25
N MET A 725 0.68 -7.58 -8.86
CA MET A 725 -0.52 -8.18 -8.24
C MET A 725 -0.77 -7.62 -6.83
N GLY A 726 0.26 -7.15 -6.13
CA GLY A 726 0.14 -6.33 -4.93
C GLY A 726 -0.50 -4.99 -5.24
N PHE A 727 0.03 -4.26 -6.23
CA PHE A 727 -0.49 -2.94 -6.61
C PHE A 727 -1.95 -2.99 -7.10
N ARG A 728 -2.30 -3.90 -8.01
CA ARG A 728 -3.69 -4.07 -8.48
C ARG A 728 -4.67 -4.36 -7.35
N TRP A 729 -4.25 -5.13 -6.34
CA TRP A 729 -5.08 -5.36 -5.17
C TRP A 729 -5.30 -4.07 -4.39
N VAL A 730 -4.25 -3.25 -4.17
CA VAL A 730 -4.37 -1.91 -3.56
C VAL A 730 -5.28 -1.00 -4.39
N LEU A 731 -5.16 -0.96 -5.72
CA LEU A 731 -6.05 -0.18 -6.59
C LEU A 731 -7.51 -0.60 -6.44
N GLY A 732 -7.78 -1.91 -6.42
CA GLY A 732 -9.12 -2.45 -6.14
C GLY A 732 -9.63 -2.10 -4.74
N ASP A 733 -8.74 -1.97 -3.75
CA ASP A 733 -9.11 -1.64 -2.38
C ASP A 733 -9.43 -0.16 -2.18
N TYR A 734 -8.70 0.72 -2.85
CA TYR A 734 -9.04 2.14 -2.93
C TYR A 734 -10.38 2.35 -3.65
N ILE A 735 -10.63 1.63 -4.75
CA ILE A 735 -11.94 1.63 -5.42
C ILE A 735 -13.04 1.16 -4.45
N ALA A 736 -12.82 0.07 -3.72
CA ALA A 736 -13.76 -0.41 -2.71
C ALA A 736 -13.97 0.61 -1.58
N PHE A 737 -12.92 1.30 -1.14
CA PHE A 737 -12.99 2.32 -0.10
C PHE A 737 -13.79 3.56 -0.52
N GLU A 738 -13.57 4.10 -1.73
CA GLU A 738 -14.37 5.23 -2.23
C GLU A 738 -15.85 4.87 -2.41
N ASN A 739 -16.13 3.64 -2.85
CA ASN A 739 -17.49 3.11 -2.88
C ASN A 739 -18.11 2.99 -1.48
N TRP A 740 -17.32 2.61 -0.47
CA TRP A 740 -17.77 2.60 0.91
C TRP A 740 -18.01 4.01 1.46
N ILE A 741 -17.12 4.98 1.19
CA ILE A 741 -17.28 6.40 1.53
C ILE A 741 -18.60 6.92 0.97
N HIS A 742 -18.86 6.71 -0.33
CA HIS A 742 -20.11 7.12 -0.98
C HIS A 742 -21.35 6.52 -0.29
N LEU A 743 -21.33 5.22 0.02
CA LEU A 743 -22.43 4.57 0.72
C LEU A 743 -22.61 5.08 2.17
N ARG A 744 -21.53 5.40 2.88
CA ARG A 744 -21.58 5.93 4.25
C ARG A 744 -22.08 7.37 4.29
N VAL A 745 -21.53 8.25 3.44
CA VAL A 745 -22.00 9.63 3.24
C VAL A 745 -23.49 9.67 2.91
N ARG A 746 -23.93 8.80 1.98
CA ARG A 746 -25.34 8.71 1.61
C ARG A 746 -26.22 8.12 2.72
N GLN A 747 -25.76 7.10 3.44
CA GLN A 747 -26.46 6.55 4.61
C GLN A 747 -26.71 7.61 5.69
N LEU A 748 -25.71 8.44 5.99
CA LEU A 748 -25.83 9.54 6.94
C LEU A 748 -26.79 10.63 6.44
N THR A 749 -26.73 10.95 5.15
CA THR A 749 -27.63 11.93 4.51
C THR A 749 -29.09 11.43 4.49
N GLU A 750 -29.33 10.12 4.28
CA GLU A 750 -30.67 9.51 4.33
C GLU A 750 -31.21 9.31 5.76
N THR A 751 -30.32 9.18 6.76
CA THR A 751 -30.71 8.90 8.15
C THR A 751 -29.60 9.35 9.11
N PRO A 752 -29.62 10.60 9.61
CA PRO A 752 -28.60 11.11 10.53
C PRO A 752 -28.41 10.27 11.78
N ASP A 753 -29.47 9.70 12.34
CA ASP A 753 -29.42 8.82 13.53
C ASP A 753 -28.65 7.49 13.30
N SER A 754 -28.27 7.18 12.05
CA SER A 754 -27.31 6.12 11.73
C SER A 754 -25.84 6.50 12.02
N GLY A 755 -25.62 7.69 12.59
CA GLY A 755 -24.34 8.24 13.09
C GLY A 755 -23.68 7.48 14.25
N LYS A 756 -23.89 6.16 14.35
CA LYS A 756 -23.08 5.25 15.15
C LYS A 756 -22.41 4.24 14.24
N LEU A 757 -21.24 4.61 13.72
CA LEU A 757 -20.24 3.61 13.34
C LEU A 757 -20.03 2.67 14.52
N SER A 758 -19.90 1.38 14.21
CA SER A 758 -20.23 0.32 15.16
C SER A 758 -19.13 0.07 16.17
N GLY A 759 -19.16 0.84 17.27
CA GLY A 759 -18.58 0.52 18.60
C GLY A 759 -19.19 -0.72 19.25
N LYS A 760 -19.43 -1.75 18.44
CA LYS A 760 -19.91 -3.10 18.71
C LYS A 760 -19.10 -4.16 17.96
N HIS A 761 -18.17 -3.82 17.05
CA HIS A 761 -17.41 -4.85 16.31
C HIS A 761 -16.36 -5.59 17.15
N ASP A 762 -15.96 -5.06 18.31
CA ASP A 762 -15.25 -5.83 19.35
C ASP A 762 -16.18 -6.48 20.39
N LYS A 763 -17.50 -6.36 20.24
CA LYS A 763 -18.49 -7.11 21.02
C LYS A 763 -19.00 -8.32 20.25
N ASP A 764 -18.10 -9.28 20.04
CA ASP A 764 -18.49 -10.68 19.87
C ASP A 764 -18.93 -11.22 21.24
N PRO A 765 -20.22 -11.50 21.48
CA PRO A 765 -20.70 -11.89 22.80
C PRO A 765 -20.07 -13.18 23.32
N ASN A 766 -19.53 -14.02 22.43
CA ASN A 766 -18.89 -15.29 22.78
C ASN A 766 -17.40 -15.13 23.14
N LEU A 767 -16.84 -13.92 23.00
CA LEU A 767 -15.52 -13.53 23.52
C LEU A 767 -15.62 -12.61 24.75
N VAL A 768 -16.77 -12.01 25.03
CA VAL A 768 -17.00 -11.21 26.26
C VAL A 768 -17.30 -12.14 27.45
N GLY A 769 -16.35 -13.02 27.73
CA GLY A 769 -16.34 -13.95 28.85
C GLY A 769 -15.12 -13.71 29.74
N THR A 770 -15.29 -12.87 30.77
CA THR A 770 -14.30 -12.46 31.79
C THR A 770 -13.14 -11.57 31.32
N ASN A 771 -12.84 -10.55 32.15
CA ASN A 771 -11.61 -9.74 32.19
C ASN A 771 -11.12 -9.04 30.89
N ASP A 772 -11.78 -7.92 30.51
CA ASP A 772 -11.26 -6.91 29.56
C ASP A 772 -9.88 -6.32 29.95
N SER A 773 -9.36 -6.64 31.14
CA SER A 773 -8.09 -6.14 31.70
C SER A 773 -6.83 -6.88 31.24
N HIS A 774 -6.93 -7.92 30.40
CA HIS A 774 -5.78 -8.80 30.10
C HIS A 774 -5.13 -8.63 28.73
N PHE A 775 -5.72 -7.87 27.79
CA PHE A 775 -5.15 -7.66 26.46
C PHE A 775 -4.65 -6.22 26.28
N LEU A 776 -3.44 -6.08 25.71
CA LEU A 776 -2.88 -4.79 25.30
C LEU A 776 -3.33 -4.47 23.87
N PRO A 777 -3.80 -3.24 23.59
CA PRO A 777 -4.02 -2.78 22.22
C PRO A 777 -2.75 -2.83 21.39
N ILE A 778 -2.88 -3.06 20.09
CA ILE A 778 -1.76 -3.26 19.15
C ILE A 778 -0.81 -2.06 19.13
N HIS A 779 -1.32 -0.82 19.23
CA HIS A 779 -0.46 0.37 19.27
C HIS A 779 0.39 0.46 20.55
N ALA A 780 -0.11 -0.05 21.68
CA ALA A 780 0.63 -0.10 22.93
C ALA A 780 1.71 -1.20 22.90
N MET A 781 1.43 -2.33 22.24
CA MET A 781 2.44 -3.38 21.98
C MET A 781 3.55 -2.86 21.06
N GLN A 782 3.19 -2.16 19.98
CA GLN A 782 4.14 -1.53 19.07
C GLN A 782 4.97 -0.46 19.79
N HIS A 783 4.31 0.43 20.54
CA HIS A 783 4.99 1.48 21.31
C HIS A 783 6.05 0.91 22.25
N LYS A 784 5.75 -0.18 22.97
CA LYS A 784 6.73 -0.85 23.85
C LYS A 784 7.94 -1.39 23.07
N ARG A 785 7.71 -2.08 21.94
CA ARG A 785 8.80 -2.66 21.12
C ARG A 785 9.70 -1.59 20.48
N LEU A 786 9.13 -0.43 20.14
CA LEU A 786 9.89 0.72 19.65
C LEU A 786 10.62 1.48 20.77
N ASP A 787 10.04 1.54 21.97
CA ASP A 787 10.69 2.11 23.16
C ASP A 787 11.90 1.26 23.59
N GLU A 788 11.75 -0.07 23.61
CA GLU A 788 12.85 -1.05 23.75
C GLU A 788 13.95 -0.83 22.70
N THR A 789 13.57 -0.49 21.46
CA THR A 789 14.52 -0.23 20.36
C THR A 789 15.27 1.09 20.54
N ILE A 790 14.57 2.18 20.88
CA ILE A 790 15.14 3.53 21.01
C ILE A 790 16.05 3.63 22.25
N GLN A 791 15.73 2.93 23.34
CA GLN A 791 16.59 2.87 24.53
C GLN A 791 17.94 2.18 24.26
N MET A 792 18.00 1.28 23.28
CA MET A 792 19.23 0.62 22.86
C MET A 792 20.07 1.43 21.86
N MET A 793 19.63 2.63 21.44
CA MET A 793 20.36 3.49 20.50
C MET A 793 21.30 4.47 21.20
N ASP A 794 22.47 4.71 20.59
CA ASP A 794 23.31 5.86 20.93
C ASP A 794 22.54 7.15 20.60
N GLN A 795 22.35 8.00 21.61
CA GLN A 795 21.64 9.28 21.48
C GLN A 795 22.33 10.22 20.48
N ARG A 796 23.64 10.10 20.26
CA ARG A 796 24.38 10.86 19.23
C ARG A 796 23.93 10.47 17.83
N GLN A 797 23.59 9.20 17.61
CA GLN A 797 23.06 8.72 16.33
C GLN A 797 21.60 9.15 16.16
N ILE A 798 20.80 9.22 17.24
CA ILE A 798 19.45 9.79 17.20
C ILE A 798 19.50 11.28 16.79
N GLU A 799 20.40 12.07 17.37
CA GLU A 799 20.49 13.49 17.00
C GLU A 799 21.03 13.68 15.58
N LYS A 800 22.05 12.91 15.18
CA LYS A 800 22.53 12.89 13.78
C LYS A 800 21.43 12.51 12.78
N LEU A 801 20.55 11.56 13.12
CA LEU A 801 19.36 11.26 12.31
C LEU A 801 18.44 12.50 12.22
N ARG A 802 18.19 13.20 13.33
CA ARG A 802 17.37 14.44 13.34
C ARG A 802 18.00 15.59 12.55
N GLU A 803 19.32 15.73 12.54
CA GLU A 803 20.04 16.67 11.67
C GLU A 803 19.89 16.30 10.18
N GLU A 804 20.18 15.05 9.82
CA GLU A 804 19.99 14.55 8.45
C GLU A 804 18.53 14.62 7.98
N PHE A 805 17.55 14.52 8.88
CA PHE A 805 16.13 14.73 8.58
C PHE A 805 15.78 16.20 8.31
N GLN A 806 16.41 17.16 9.01
CA GLN A 806 16.20 18.59 8.78
C GLN A 806 16.83 19.08 7.47
N HIS A 807 17.95 18.47 7.05
CA HIS A 807 18.66 18.85 5.83
C HIS A 807 18.11 18.22 4.54
N ARG A 808 17.08 17.37 4.61
CA ARG A 808 16.46 16.78 3.41
C ARG A 808 15.77 17.84 2.54
N LYS A 809 16.02 17.74 1.24
CA LYS A 809 15.38 18.55 0.20
C LYS A 809 13.90 18.14 0.09
N GLY A 810 13.01 18.92 0.71
CA GLY A 810 11.57 18.71 0.61
C GLY A 810 11.04 18.94 -0.82
N PRO A 811 9.83 18.41 -1.13
CA PRO A 811 9.17 18.62 -2.42
C PRO A 811 8.74 20.09 -2.60
N SER A 812 8.24 20.42 -3.80
CA SER A 812 7.77 21.77 -4.13
C SER A 812 6.70 22.28 -3.15
N PRO A 813 6.58 23.60 -2.90
CA PRO A 813 5.63 24.12 -1.92
C PRO A 813 4.17 23.66 -2.12
N PRO A 814 3.62 23.58 -3.36
CA PRO A 814 2.28 23.04 -3.58
C PRO A 814 2.16 21.55 -3.20
N ALA A 815 3.19 20.73 -3.49
CA ALA A 815 3.19 19.31 -3.13
C ALA A 815 3.30 19.10 -1.62
N LYS A 816 4.11 19.91 -0.93
CA LYS A 816 4.23 19.88 0.54
C LYS A 816 2.91 20.27 1.24
N GLU A 817 2.20 21.27 0.74
CA GLU A 817 0.90 21.66 1.30
C GLU A 817 -0.21 20.66 0.91
N LEU A 818 -0.14 20.01 -0.25
CA LEU A 818 -1.04 18.89 -0.61
C LEU A 818 -0.85 17.70 0.34
N PHE A 819 0.40 17.26 0.57
CA PHE A 819 0.72 16.19 1.52
C PHE A 819 0.18 16.51 2.92
N LYS A 820 0.43 17.73 3.40
CA LYS A 820 -0.06 18.22 4.70
C LYS A 820 -1.59 18.22 4.79
N LEU A 821 -2.28 18.68 3.74
CA LEU A 821 -3.74 18.65 3.66
C LEU A 821 -4.28 17.21 3.73
N GLN A 822 -3.66 16.27 3.02
CA GLN A 822 -4.01 14.85 3.03
C GLN A 822 -3.72 14.18 4.37
N ASN A 823 -2.52 14.38 4.94
CA ASN A 823 -2.13 13.89 6.26
C ASN A 823 -3.12 14.38 7.34
N ASN A 824 -3.53 15.65 7.28
CA ASN A 824 -4.49 16.24 8.21
C ASN A 824 -5.88 15.59 8.10
N LEU A 825 -6.36 15.30 6.87
CA LEU A 825 -7.63 14.59 6.65
C LEU A 825 -7.57 13.13 7.12
N VAL A 826 -6.47 12.42 6.82
CA VAL A 826 -6.19 11.05 7.27
C VAL A 826 -6.16 10.98 8.81
N ARG A 827 -5.43 11.89 9.47
CA ARG A 827 -5.39 11.98 10.93
C ARG A 827 -6.75 12.26 11.55
N ARG A 828 -7.53 13.20 11.00
CA ARG A 828 -8.94 13.42 11.42
C ARG A 828 -9.76 12.15 11.29
N ALA A 829 -9.65 11.43 10.17
CA ALA A 829 -10.41 10.20 9.95
C ALA A 829 -10.14 9.13 11.03
N MET A 830 -8.89 9.00 11.47
CA MET A 830 -8.47 8.10 12.56
C MET A 830 -8.89 8.58 13.96
N VAL A 831 -8.82 9.90 14.22
CA VAL A 831 -9.17 10.51 15.50
C VAL A 831 -10.65 10.36 15.81
N HIS A 832 -11.49 10.55 14.79
CA HIS A 832 -12.95 10.52 14.90
C HIS A 832 -13.57 9.14 14.64
N ASP A 833 -12.75 8.13 14.31
CA ASP A 833 -13.18 6.73 14.05
C ASP A 833 -14.25 6.63 12.94
N VAL A 834 -14.12 7.46 11.88
CA VAL A 834 -15.12 7.57 10.81
C VAL A 834 -14.92 6.60 9.66
N VAL A 835 -13.96 5.67 9.75
CA VAL A 835 -13.64 4.67 8.71
C VAL A 835 -13.72 3.27 9.31
N THR A 836 -14.38 2.34 8.61
CA THR A 836 -14.48 0.95 9.08
C THR A 836 -13.12 0.23 9.07
N SER A 837 -12.90 -0.68 10.03
CA SER A 837 -11.69 -1.51 10.16
C SER A 837 -11.38 -2.45 8.98
N HIS A 838 -12.18 -2.42 7.91
CA HIS A 838 -11.83 -3.04 6.64
C HIS A 838 -10.86 -2.18 5.81
N PHE A 839 -10.88 -0.86 5.98
CA PHE A 839 -10.15 0.12 5.15
C PHE A 839 -9.18 1.02 5.92
N THR A 840 -9.18 1.02 7.26
CA THR A 840 -8.29 1.89 8.06
C THR A 840 -6.80 1.67 7.80
N HIS A 841 -6.37 0.50 7.29
CA HIS A 841 -5.00 0.28 6.84
C HIS A 841 -4.57 1.24 5.70
N ILE A 842 -5.50 1.70 4.85
CA ILE A 842 -5.26 2.71 3.81
C ILE A 842 -4.79 4.04 4.44
N LEU A 843 -5.32 4.37 5.63
CA LEU A 843 -4.90 5.53 6.42
C LEU A 843 -3.48 5.37 6.98
N GLY A 844 -2.89 4.18 6.92
CA GLY A 844 -1.50 3.88 7.26
C GLY A 844 -0.54 3.83 6.06
N HIS A 845 -0.99 4.09 4.82
CA HIS A 845 -0.11 4.03 3.65
C HIS A 845 0.96 5.12 3.65
N VAL A 846 2.19 4.75 3.26
CA VAL A 846 3.42 5.56 3.42
C VAL A 846 3.28 7.00 2.91
N HIS A 847 2.68 7.21 1.75
CA HIS A 847 2.56 8.54 1.11
C HIS A 847 1.63 9.53 1.84
N PHE A 848 0.93 9.10 2.90
CA PHE A 848 0.19 9.99 3.80
C PHE A 848 1.01 10.39 5.05
N TRP A 849 2.22 9.87 5.25
CA TRP A 849 3.03 10.06 6.46
C TRP A 849 4.49 10.47 6.21
N ILE A 850 5.05 10.05 5.08
CA ILE A 850 6.41 10.36 4.64
C ILE A 850 6.31 11.15 3.33
N ASN A 851 7.07 12.23 3.25
CA ASN A 851 7.06 13.27 2.21
C ASN A 851 8.48 13.77 1.96
#